data_AF-A0A7S1XM25-F1
#
_entry.id   AF-A0A7S1XM25-F1
#
_cell.length_a   1.000
_cell.length_b   1.000
_cell.length_c   1.000
_cell.angle_alpha   90.00
_cell.angle_beta   90.00
_cell.angle_gamma   90.00
#
_symmetry.space_group_name_H-M   'P 1'
#
loop_
_entity.id
_entity.type
_entity.pdbx_description
1 polymer ?
#
loop_
_entity_poly.entity_id
_entity_poly.type
_entity_poly.pdbx_seq_one_letter_code
_entity_poly.pdbx_strand_id
1 'polypeptide(L)'
;MHAGNRLAWAALATALALVAREALVGAPKAPTYKNCNARGDLASRYYGDRSLDECICYGDNAGYDCSKKHCPVGRDWHDMSTATDTAHADRTVCSGAGVCDIDTGECACAPGFAGAACDRLACPTGDDGSECSGHGNCMTISEATFQWNGRNLSRPGLVYDESWDAHKITGCVCDHGFQGFNCSEIACPAGDDPKTTATPNQNEVVRMACTADSGSIKFNVQGRETPKISYAATAAQLKGMLQQLPTVHTVTVALSSGEAICGGTEVVTTITFTHQFGNLPPIRVQNVDLALGGDSSNDVLSMITRHTVTCAQCATCTGGVYFTYDDEASGQVANDADANTLKTALEAMTALSTDHDFGSSTSISVTMSAAGLCDAAGAATTTIDLISTAAAASNEFAYGNMHELFLLNSVYDGGTLETVTMDTPQGTKENALCSNHGKCDFNSGTCHCFSTTDATYEQKWASSDGYGATGTLGECGWEKTTAVGCPITYVDESSGRIYSVCNNQGDCLGDNTCNCFDPFFGADCSMRGCPKGLAWFEEATANEVSHTSMVECSGAGWCNYQFGVCTCRAGFEGMACEKLACPTAVNGLTCSGHGVCLSMADLAQKNREVTTPYAYGNADRGQLTAEAWDHDKIYGCYCDGGDARYPYNGPRAHISGSYVNNPAAQGYTGPDCSLRRCPHGDDPVTGELREVQVIPCRLDTGTFTLSWGGSTSSSIAYNAIAATVETEVQSLTSLAATVHFSEGHIACNASFGQQGGMVVEFPTASGDVAPIYVSHNSADAVKSMEFYRHMNYTEVQTVRCIATSGSFTMTFRGETTGAIAYTATPLEVETALELLTTIQDVQVQFHTNNAGSFCNNGLGAGEGARIRFKSELGDVPPLVLSPTLNTEVFETTKGDKELVECSNRGYCDRSIGACSCDYGYWSSDGDGFIGRRGDCSYYTGIEDKYLQDTDYTDYTVPPVF
;
A
#
# COMPACT_ATOMS: atom_id res chain seq x y z
N MET A 1 68.80 -39.55 -16.80
CA MET A 1 70.20 -39.14 -16.96
C MET A 1 70.45 -38.95 -18.45
N HIS A 2 71.18 -37.89 -18.82
CA HIS A 2 71.42 -37.39 -20.19
C HIS A 2 70.37 -36.46 -20.81
N ALA A 3 70.92 -35.35 -21.34
CA ALA A 3 70.52 -34.61 -22.53
C ALA A 3 69.00 -34.40 -22.77
N GLY A 4 68.40 -33.38 -22.13
CA GLY A 4 67.01 -32.99 -22.42
C GLY A 4 66.70 -31.48 -22.36
N ASN A 5 67.62 -30.62 -21.90
CA ASN A 5 67.24 -29.29 -21.39
C ASN A 5 67.67 -28.07 -22.21
N ARG A 6 67.95 -28.22 -23.51
CA ARG A 6 68.23 -27.06 -24.40
C ARG A 6 67.16 -26.76 -25.45
N LEU A 7 66.24 -27.69 -25.72
CA LEU A 7 65.10 -27.45 -26.62
C LEU A 7 63.87 -26.89 -25.89
N ALA A 8 63.73 -27.13 -24.58
CA ALA A 8 62.62 -26.60 -23.78
C ALA A 8 62.72 -25.08 -23.52
N TRP A 9 63.93 -24.54 -23.37
CA TRP A 9 64.14 -23.12 -23.10
C TRP A 9 63.97 -22.22 -24.33
N ALA A 10 64.28 -22.74 -25.53
CA ALA A 10 64.02 -22.01 -26.77
C ALA A 10 62.52 -21.94 -27.09
N ALA A 11 61.77 -23.02 -26.84
CA ALA A 11 60.32 -23.06 -27.04
C ALA A 11 59.56 -22.14 -26.05
N LEU A 12 60.01 -22.04 -24.79
CA LEU A 12 59.42 -21.13 -23.80
C LEU A 12 59.65 -19.66 -24.16
N ALA A 13 60.83 -19.30 -24.70
CA ALA A 13 61.14 -17.93 -25.08
C ALA A 13 60.33 -17.45 -26.31
N THR A 14 60.07 -18.32 -27.29
CA THR A 14 59.18 -18.00 -28.42
C THR A 14 57.69 -18.03 -28.05
N ALA A 15 57.27 -18.85 -27.08
CA ALA A 15 55.88 -18.84 -26.58
C ALA A 15 55.59 -17.58 -25.74
N LEU A 16 56.53 -17.13 -24.89
CA LEU A 16 56.38 -15.86 -24.17
C LEU A 16 56.39 -14.64 -25.10
N ALA A 17 57.14 -14.67 -26.20
CA ALA A 17 57.17 -13.57 -27.17
C ALA A 17 55.89 -13.49 -28.05
N LEU A 18 55.16 -14.60 -28.24
CA LEU A 18 53.86 -14.62 -28.92
C LEU A 18 52.71 -14.19 -27.98
N VAL A 19 52.74 -14.63 -26.72
CA VAL A 19 51.75 -14.21 -25.70
C VAL A 19 51.92 -12.72 -25.34
N ALA A 20 53.15 -12.18 -25.39
CA ALA A 20 53.38 -10.74 -25.20
C ALA A 20 52.95 -9.87 -26.41
N ARG A 21 52.75 -10.45 -27.60
CA ARG A 21 52.31 -9.69 -28.80
C ARG A 21 50.81 -9.71 -29.04
N GLU A 22 50.07 -10.67 -28.49
CA GLU A 22 48.59 -10.64 -28.48
C GLU A 22 48.03 -9.88 -27.25
N ALA A 23 48.84 -9.63 -26.22
CA ALA A 23 48.49 -8.75 -25.10
C ALA A 23 48.71 -7.24 -25.37
N LEU A 24 49.12 -6.84 -26.58
CA LEU A 24 49.38 -5.44 -26.96
C LEU A 24 48.43 -4.86 -28.01
N VAL A 25 47.35 -5.58 -28.37
CA VAL A 25 46.20 -4.99 -29.09
C VAL A 25 45.02 -4.94 -28.15
N GLY A 26 45.12 -4.02 -27.21
CA GLY A 26 44.14 -3.86 -26.14
C GLY A 26 44.73 -3.12 -24.94
N ALA A 27 45.53 -2.07 -25.18
CA ALA A 27 45.49 -1.00 -24.20
C ALA A 27 43.99 -0.67 -24.03
N PRO A 28 43.42 -0.65 -22.81
CA PRO A 28 42.07 -0.16 -22.65
C PRO A 28 42.06 1.19 -23.35
N LYS A 29 41.27 1.31 -24.42
CA LYS A 29 40.99 2.62 -24.99
C LYS A 29 40.63 3.48 -23.79
N ALA A 30 41.33 4.60 -23.60
CA ALA A 30 40.86 5.62 -22.67
C ALA A 30 39.34 5.71 -22.87
N PRO A 31 38.52 5.46 -21.83
CA PRO A 31 37.08 5.36 -22.01
C PRO A 31 36.64 6.62 -22.74
N THR A 32 35.90 6.46 -23.83
CA THR A 32 35.37 7.56 -24.64
C THR A 32 34.28 8.26 -23.84
N TYR A 33 34.66 8.93 -22.76
CA TYR A 33 33.81 9.70 -21.84
C TYR A 33 33.21 10.94 -22.52
N LYS A 34 33.83 11.38 -23.62
CA LYS A 34 33.47 12.61 -24.34
C LYS A 34 32.08 12.64 -24.97
N ASN A 35 31.28 11.58 -24.89
CA ASN A 35 29.98 11.57 -25.57
C ASN A 35 28.85 10.89 -24.77
N CYS A 36 28.99 10.57 -23.48
CA CYS A 36 27.87 10.04 -22.66
C CYS A 36 27.06 8.92 -23.34
N ASN A 37 27.76 7.96 -23.97
CA ASN A 37 27.21 6.91 -24.83
C ASN A 37 26.20 7.35 -25.92
N ALA A 38 26.29 8.60 -26.37
CA ALA A 38 25.32 9.27 -27.24
C ALA A 38 23.88 9.28 -26.68
N ARG A 39 23.75 9.18 -25.35
CA ARG A 39 22.50 9.12 -24.58
C ARG A 39 22.40 10.24 -23.54
N GLY A 40 23.34 11.19 -23.58
CA GLY A 40 23.34 12.38 -22.75
C GLY A 40 24.28 13.43 -23.31
N ASP A 41 24.24 14.61 -22.71
CA ASP A 41 25.16 15.70 -23.00
C ASP A 41 26.26 15.75 -21.94
N LEU A 42 27.49 16.04 -22.36
CA LEU A 42 28.56 16.36 -21.44
C LEU A 42 28.35 17.79 -20.93
N ALA A 43 28.04 17.93 -19.64
CA ALA A 43 27.91 19.21 -18.98
C ALA A 43 29.12 19.46 -18.08
N SER A 44 29.82 20.55 -18.34
CA SER A 44 30.84 21.05 -17.41
C SER A 44 30.15 21.80 -16.28
N ARG A 45 30.01 21.20 -15.10
CA ARG A 45 29.60 21.94 -13.89
C ARG A 45 30.79 22.66 -13.32
N TYR A 46 30.63 23.97 -13.14
CA TYR A 46 31.64 24.83 -12.52
C TYR A 46 31.43 24.87 -11.01
N TYR A 47 32.41 24.37 -10.27
CA TYR A 47 32.49 24.44 -8.81
C TYR A 47 33.65 25.36 -8.44
N GLY A 48 33.39 26.66 -8.25
CA GLY A 48 34.43 27.67 -8.11
C GLY A 48 35.27 27.83 -9.39
N ASP A 49 36.59 27.68 -9.30
CA ASP A 49 37.55 27.79 -10.43
C ASP A 49 37.78 26.45 -11.18
N ARG A 50 36.86 25.47 -11.04
CA ARG A 50 37.05 24.10 -11.56
C ARG A 50 35.85 23.63 -12.37
N SER A 51 36.09 22.91 -13.46
CA SER A 51 35.07 22.27 -14.30
C SER A 51 35.08 20.74 -14.12
N LEU A 52 33.95 20.16 -13.70
CA LEU A 52 33.70 18.72 -13.75
C LEU A 52 32.83 18.40 -14.95
N ASP A 53 33.31 17.53 -15.84
CA ASP A 53 32.54 17.04 -16.98
C ASP A 53 31.67 15.85 -16.54
N GLU A 54 30.37 16.11 -16.33
CA GLU A 54 29.35 15.13 -15.94
C GLU A 54 28.41 14.86 -17.12
N CYS A 55 27.91 13.64 -17.27
CA CYS A 55 26.87 13.35 -18.25
C CYS A 55 25.48 13.68 -17.71
N ILE A 56 24.77 14.57 -18.40
CA ILE A 56 23.34 14.79 -18.19
C ILE A 56 22.60 13.86 -19.15
N CYS A 57 22.02 12.80 -18.60
CA CYS A 57 21.36 11.77 -19.39
C CYS A 57 20.00 12.23 -19.93
N TYR A 58 19.69 11.80 -21.16
CA TYR A 58 18.40 12.06 -21.78
C TYR A 58 17.34 11.07 -21.29
N GLY A 59 16.15 11.58 -20.98
CA GLY A 59 14.99 10.75 -20.67
C GLY A 59 15.21 9.85 -19.46
N ASP A 60 15.02 8.56 -19.67
CA ASP A 60 15.17 7.47 -18.69
C ASP A 60 16.60 6.89 -18.63
N ASN A 61 17.55 7.41 -19.41
CA ASN A 61 18.94 6.97 -19.31
C ASN A 61 19.55 7.42 -17.98
N ALA A 62 20.45 6.59 -17.46
CA ALA A 62 20.96 6.68 -16.11
C ALA A 62 22.41 6.21 -16.01
N GLY A 63 22.99 6.44 -14.83
CA GLY A 63 24.39 6.17 -14.57
C GLY A 63 25.31 7.23 -15.16
N TYR A 64 26.58 7.20 -14.75
CA TYR A 64 27.55 8.26 -15.01
C TYR A 64 27.82 8.54 -16.50
N ASP A 65 27.61 7.55 -17.38
CA ASP A 65 27.82 7.66 -18.82
C ASP A 65 26.54 7.44 -19.62
N CYS A 66 25.38 7.44 -18.95
CA CYS A 66 24.07 7.20 -19.55
C CYS A 66 23.92 5.83 -20.22
N SER A 67 24.73 4.83 -19.84
CA SER A 67 24.62 3.46 -20.35
C SER A 67 23.48 2.67 -19.71
N LYS A 68 23.06 3.03 -18.49
CA LYS A 68 21.99 2.37 -17.73
C LYS A 68 20.66 3.09 -17.91
N LYS A 69 19.63 2.59 -17.23
CA LYS A 69 18.26 3.11 -17.24
C LYS A 69 17.70 3.25 -15.83
N HIS A 70 16.90 4.28 -15.60
CA HIS A 70 16.07 4.40 -14.41
C HIS A 70 14.83 3.53 -14.57
N CYS A 71 14.61 2.66 -13.59
CA CYS A 71 13.34 1.96 -13.49
C CYS A 71 12.25 2.91 -12.96
N PRO A 72 10.99 2.67 -13.32
CA PRO A 72 9.89 3.48 -12.86
C PRO A 72 9.67 3.31 -11.35
N VAL A 73 9.19 4.39 -10.71
CA VAL A 73 8.96 4.47 -9.28
C VAL A 73 7.46 4.61 -8.99
N GLY A 74 6.97 3.85 -8.02
CA GLY A 74 5.59 3.89 -7.54
C GLY A 74 5.56 3.96 -6.02
N ARG A 75 4.38 4.18 -5.45
CA ARG A 75 4.19 4.14 -3.98
C ARG A 75 4.50 2.74 -3.47
N ASP A 76 5.27 2.64 -2.40
CA ASP A 76 5.66 1.37 -1.79
C ASP A 76 4.44 0.57 -1.27
N TRP A 77 4.50 -0.75 -1.41
CA TRP A 77 3.49 -1.68 -0.92
C TRP A 77 3.68 -2.07 0.54
N HIS A 78 4.90 -2.01 1.08
CA HIS A 78 5.22 -2.45 2.43
C HIS A 78 6.26 -1.57 3.13
N ASP A 79 6.14 -0.24 2.97
CA ASP A 79 6.98 0.71 3.71
C ASP A 79 6.67 0.71 5.21
N MET A 80 7.69 0.68 6.06
CA MET A 80 7.50 0.95 7.49
C MET A 80 6.91 2.35 7.67
N SER A 81 5.99 2.45 8.62
CA SER A 81 5.22 3.65 8.89
C SER A 81 6.09 4.86 9.27
N THR A 82 5.73 6.01 8.72
CA THR A 82 6.37 7.32 9.01
C THR A 82 5.69 8.06 10.16
N ALA A 83 4.48 7.65 10.51
CA ALA A 83 3.73 8.06 11.69
C ALA A 83 2.73 6.95 12.07
N THR A 84 2.07 7.08 13.22
CA THR A 84 1.00 6.13 13.61
C THR A 84 -0.08 6.09 12.52
N ASP A 85 -0.44 4.88 12.09
CA ASP A 85 -1.44 4.62 11.03
C ASP A 85 -1.15 5.36 9.71
N THR A 86 0.12 5.69 9.43
CA THR A 86 0.55 6.32 8.17
C THR A 86 1.61 5.46 7.47
N ALA A 87 1.19 4.77 6.41
CA ALA A 87 2.02 3.98 5.49
C ALA A 87 1.71 4.36 4.03
N HIS A 88 2.40 3.71 3.07
CA HIS A 88 2.32 3.90 1.62
C HIS A 88 2.63 5.33 1.16
N ALA A 89 3.51 6.01 1.90
CA ALA A 89 3.91 7.39 1.65
C ALA A 89 5.13 7.46 0.72
N ASP A 90 6.03 6.48 0.83
CA ASP A 90 7.29 6.49 0.10
C ASP A 90 7.10 6.06 -1.35
N ARG A 91 7.89 6.66 -2.25
CA ARG A 91 8.00 6.21 -3.64
C ARG A 91 9.32 5.49 -3.82
N THR A 92 9.25 4.23 -4.23
CA THR A 92 10.43 3.40 -4.43
C THR A 92 10.43 2.79 -5.84
N VAL A 93 11.61 2.32 -6.25
CA VAL A 93 11.79 1.63 -7.52
C VAL A 93 10.94 0.37 -7.54
N CYS A 94 10.17 0.19 -8.61
CA CYS A 94 9.26 -0.94 -8.76
C CYS A 94 8.28 -1.12 -7.58
N SER A 95 7.93 -0.02 -6.89
CA SER A 95 6.97 0.02 -5.78
C SER A 95 7.28 -0.97 -4.64
N GLY A 96 8.53 -1.46 -4.54
CA GLY A 96 8.90 -2.47 -3.55
C GLY A 96 8.29 -3.85 -3.84
N ALA A 97 7.72 -4.05 -5.03
CA ALA A 97 7.06 -5.27 -5.46
C ALA A 97 7.66 -5.85 -6.76
N GLY A 98 8.88 -5.45 -7.12
CA GLY A 98 9.59 -5.97 -8.28
C GLY A 98 11.08 -5.67 -8.24
N VAL A 99 11.85 -6.44 -9.02
CA VAL A 99 13.29 -6.22 -9.18
C VAL A 99 13.53 -5.41 -10.44
N CYS A 100 14.26 -4.31 -10.31
CA CYS A 100 14.62 -3.45 -11.44
C CYS A 100 15.75 -4.06 -12.27
N ASP A 101 15.51 -4.23 -13.57
CA ASP A 101 16.57 -4.43 -14.55
C ASP A 101 17.03 -3.07 -15.07
N ILE A 102 18.17 -2.60 -14.57
CA ILE A 102 18.75 -1.30 -14.92
C ILE A 102 19.32 -1.23 -16.34
N ASP A 103 19.50 -2.35 -17.03
CA ASP A 103 20.00 -2.34 -18.41
C ASP A 103 18.85 -2.02 -19.38
N THR A 104 17.64 -2.47 -19.04
CA THR A 104 16.42 -2.24 -19.82
C THR A 104 15.58 -1.07 -19.29
N GLY A 105 15.64 -0.80 -17.98
CA GLY A 105 14.77 0.17 -17.29
C GLY A 105 13.41 -0.42 -16.89
N GLU A 106 13.24 -1.74 -16.97
CA GLU A 106 11.97 -2.42 -16.73
C GLU A 106 11.93 -3.10 -15.35
N CYS A 107 10.77 -3.06 -14.70
CA CYS A 107 10.54 -3.76 -13.45
C CYS A 107 10.05 -5.19 -13.72
N ALA A 108 10.78 -6.18 -13.22
CA ALA A 108 10.32 -7.55 -13.14
C ALA A 108 9.45 -7.72 -11.89
N CYS A 109 8.13 -7.65 -12.06
CA CYS A 109 7.19 -7.70 -10.95
C CYS A 109 7.15 -9.07 -10.27
N ALA A 110 7.00 -9.04 -8.94
CA ALA A 110 6.72 -10.22 -8.15
C ALA A 110 5.36 -10.83 -8.56
N PRO A 111 5.16 -12.15 -8.35
CA PRO A 111 3.88 -12.79 -8.66
C PRO A 111 2.71 -12.07 -7.98
N GLY A 112 1.65 -11.79 -8.75
CA GLY A 112 0.47 -11.06 -8.25
C GLY A 112 0.50 -9.55 -8.45
N PHE A 113 1.61 -8.98 -8.95
CA PHE A 113 1.75 -7.55 -9.24
C PHE A 113 1.87 -7.27 -10.74
N ALA A 114 1.43 -6.08 -11.15
CA ALA A 114 1.44 -5.61 -12.53
C ALA A 114 1.63 -4.09 -12.58
N GLY A 115 1.71 -3.55 -13.80
CA GLY A 115 2.05 -2.15 -14.05
C GLY A 115 3.54 -1.96 -14.30
N ALA A 116 3.91 -0.83 -14.90
CA ALA A 116 5.29 -0.56 -15.28
C ALA A 116 6.22 -0.52 -14.06
N ALA A 117 5.70 -0.07 -12.91
CA ALA A 117 6.42 0.00 -11.64
C ALA A 117 5.94 -1.06 -10.64
N CYS A 118 5.24 -2.12 -11.07
CA CYS A 118 4.62 -3.09 -10.16
C CYS A 118 3.71 -2.42 -9.11
N ASP A 119 3.07 -1.34 -9.53
CA ASP A 119 2.36 -0.37 -8.71
C ASP A 119 0.88 -0.72 -8.49
N ARG A 120 0.42 -1.82 -9.08
CA ARG A 120 -0.93 -2.35 -8.85
C ARG A 120 -0.90 -3.88 -8.79
N LEU A 121 -1.93 -4.47 -8.21
CA LEU A 121 -2.15 -5.91 -8.31
C LEU A 121 -2.39 -6.30 -9.77
N ALA A 122 -2.00 -7.51 -10.12
CA ALA A 122 -2.41 -8.13 -11.37
C ALA A 122 -3.90 -8.48 -11.30
N CYS A 123 -4.58 -8.33 -12.42
CA CYS A 123 -5.95 -8.78 -12.58
C CYS A 123 -6.02 -10.29 -12.35
N PRO A 124 -7.06 -10.80 -11.67
CA PRO A 124 -7.33 -12.23 -11.66
C PRO A 124 -7.39 -12.80 -13.09
N THR A 125 -6.82 -13.98 -13.32
CA THR A 125 -6.83 -14.65 -14.63
C THR A 125 -7.52 -16.01 -14.55
N GLY A 126 -8.08 -16.46 -15.67
CA GLY A 126 -8.54 -17.84 -15.85
C GLY A 126 -7.37 -18.82 -16.03
N ASP A 127 -7.69 -20.11 -16.16
CA ASP A 127 -6.70 -21.18 -16.38
C ASP A 127 -5.91 -21.03 -17.69
N ASP A 128 -6.48 -20.31 -18.66
CA ASP A 128 -5.84 -19.98 -19.95
C ASP A 128 -5.00 -18.69 -19.91
N GLY A 129 -4.92 -18.04 -18.74
CA GLY A 129 -4.20 -16.78 -18.53
C GLY A 129 -4.97 -15.54 -18.99
N SER A 130 -6.21 -15.66 -19.46
CA SER A 130 -7.03 -14.51 -19.84
C SER A 130 -7.47 -13.72 -18.59
N GLU A 131 -7.33 -12.39 -18.63
CA GLU A 131 -7.83 -11.51 -17.57
C GLU A 131 -9.34 -11.69 -17.40
N CYS A 132 -9.77 -11.83 -16.16
CA CYS A 132 -11.16 -12.09 -15.78
C CYS A 132 -11.80 -13.24 -16.58
N SER A 133 -11.00 -14.25 -16.93
CA SER A 133 -11.39 -15.41 -17.73
C SER A 133 -12.06 -15.05 -19.08
N GLY A 134 -11.85 -13.83 -19.58
CA GLY A 134 -12.54 -13.29 -20.76
C GLY A 134 -14.04 -13.00 -20.54
N HIS A 135 -14.52 -12.98 -19.30
CA HIS A 135 -15.91 -12.85 -18.90
C HIS A 135 -16.12 -11.75 -17.86
N GLY A 136 -15.31 -10.69 -17.92
CA GLY A 136 -15.41 -9.54 -17.05
C GLY A 136 -14.42 -8.45 -17.41
N ASN A 137 -14.54 -7.31 -16.73
CA ASN A 137 -13.61 -6.20 -16.86
C ASN A 137 -12.70 -6.16 -15.64
N CYS A 138 -11.39 -6.04 -15.87
CA CYS A 138 -10.46 -5.75 -14.79
C CYS A 138 -10.50 -4.26 -14.46
N MET A 139 -10.68 -3.95 -13.19
CA MET A 139 -10.89 -2.59 -12.71
C MET A 139 -10.17 -2.35 -11.40
N THR A 140 -9.76 -1.11 -11.15
CA THR A 140 -9.37 -0.65 -9.82
C THR A 140 -10.61 -0.39 -8.96
N ILE A 141 -10.46 -0.26 -7.64
CA ILE A 141 -11.58 0.10 -6.75
C ILE A 141 -12.16 1.46 -7.18
N SER A 142 -11.29 2.44 -7.48
CA SER A 142 -11.69 3.75 -7.97
C SER A 142 -12.49 3.67 -9.26
N GLU A 143 -12.04 2.89 -10.24
CA GLU A 143 -12.76 2.72 -11.50
C GLU A 143 -14.11 2.03 -11.28
N ALA A 144 -14.16 1.07 -10.33
CA ALA A 144 -15.38 0.35 -10.00
C ALA A 144 -16.44 1.32 -9.49
N THR A 145 -16.12 2.30 -8.63
CA THR A 145 -17.13 3.23 -8.09
C THR A 145 -17.87 4.08 -9.14
N PHE A 146 -17.28 4.27 -10.33
CA PHE A 146 -17.89 5.06 -11.41
C PHE A 146 -18.67 4.24 -12.44
N GLN A 147 -18.49 2.92 -12.49
CA GLN A 147 -19.27 2.09 -13.39
C GLN A 147 -20.58 1.68 -12.72
N TRP A 148 -21.69 1.67 -13.46
CA TRP A 148 -22.94 1.07 -13.01
C TRP A 148 -23.18 -0.17 -13.87
N ASN A 149 -23.06 -1.36 -13.29
CA ASN A 149 -23.37 -2.64 -13.96
C ASN A 149 -24.77 -3.15 -13.61
N GLY A 150 -25.49 -2.43 -12.73
CA GLY A 150 -26.84 -2.76 -12.28
C GLY A 150 -26.97 -4.09 -11.51
N ARG A 151 -25.86 -4.66 -11.02
CA ARG A 151 -25.87 -5.88 -10.20
C ARG A 151 -25.24 -5.67 -8.84
N ASN A 152 -24.03 -5.13 -8.85
CA ASN A 152 -23.24 -4.91 -7.64
C ASN A 152 -23.07 -3.40 -7.42
N LEU A 153 -22.76 -2.68 -8.52
CA LEU A 153 -22.46 -1.25 -8.55
C LEU A 153 -23.72 -0.40 -8.41
N SER A 154 -24.11 -0.13 -7.16
CA SER A 154 -25.45 0.36 -6.82
C SER A 154 -25.54 1.85 -6.55
N ARG A 155 -24.40 2.57 -6.39
CA ARG A 155 -24.39 4.00 -6.01
C ARG A 155 -23.48 4.84 -6.92
N PRO A 156 -24.01 5.53 -7.95
CA PRO A 156 -23.26 6.53 -8.69
C PRO A 156 -23.02 7.77 -7.82
N GLY A 157 -21.76 8.15 -7.63
CA GLY A 157 -21.37 9.36 -6.89
C GLY A 157 -20.44 9.11 -5.71
N LEU A 158 -20.14 7.85 -5.40
CA LEU A 158 -19.09 7.51 -4.45
C LEU A 158 -17.71 7.79 -5.06
N VAL A 159 -16.88 8.50 -4.30
CA VAL A 159 -15.49 8.78 -4.66
C VAL A 159 -14.58 7.90 -3.80
N TYR A 160 -13.68 7.19 -4.47
CA TYR A 160 -12.61 6.41 -3.86
C TYR A 160 -11.35 6.66 -4.68
N ASP A 161 -10.74 7.84 -4.50
CA ASP A 161 -9.64 8.34 -5.33
C ASP A 161 -8.46 8.84 -4.48
N GLU A 162 -8.72 9.25 -3.24
CA GLU A 162 -7.69 9.75 -2.33
C GLU A 162 -7.00 8.64 -1.53
N SER A 163 -7.68 7.51 -1.31
CA SER A 163 -7.13 6.33 -0.63
C SER A 163 -5.93 5.75 -1.39
N TRP A 164 -4.93 5.25 -0.66
CA TRP A 164 -3.63 4.86 -1.23
C TRP A 164 -3.71 3.69 -2.23
N ASP A 165 -4.75 2.87 -2.05
CA ASP A 165 -5.10 1.62 -2.70
C ASP A 165 -6.13 1.79 -3.83
N ALA A 166 -6.75 2.96 -3.94
CA ALA A 166 -7.77 3.31 -4.93
C ALA A 166 -7.43 2.85 -6.36
N HIS A 167 -6.17 3.03 -6.76
CA HIS A 167 -5.64 2.65 -8.08
C HIS A 167 -4.68 1.47 -8.05
N LYS A 168 -4.36 0.94 -6.86
CA LYS A 168 -3.43 -0.19 -6.71
C LYS A 168 -4.14 -1.52 -6.63
N ILE A 169 -5.31 -1.57 -6.01
CA ILE A 169 -6.05 -2.80 -5.83
C ILE A 169 -6.97 -3.00 -7.02
N THR A 170 -6.79 -4.13 -7.71
CA THR A 170 -7.57 -4.49 -8.89
C THR A 170 -8.29 -5.83 -8.70
N GLY A 171 -9.48 -5.93 -9.25
CA GLY A 171 -10.25 -7.17 -9.33
C GLY A 171 -11.10 -7.22 -10.59
N CYS A 172 -11.92 -8.27 -10.68
CA CYS A 172 -12.76 -8.52 -11.83
C CYS A 172 -14.21 -8.18 -11.53
N VAL A 173 -14.80 -7.33 -12.38
CA VAL A 173 -16.25 -7.10 -12.43
C VAL A 173 -16.83 -8.00 -13.51
N CYS A 174 -17.52 -9.06 -13.11
CA CYS A 174 -17.97 -10.11 -14.01
C CYS A 174 -19.14 -9.72 -14.90
N ASP A 175 -19.11 -10.23 -16.13
CA ASP A 175 -20.20 -10.16 -17.07
C ASP A 175 -21.44 -10.90 -16.57
N HIS A 176 -22.59 -10.52 -17.11
CA HIS A 176 -23.83 -11.19 -16.75
C HIS A 176 -23.80 -12.70 -17.00
N GLY A 177 -24.02 -13.48 -15.94
CA GLY A 177 -24.05 -14.94 -15.99
C GLY A 177 -22.72 -15.56 -15.55
N PHE A 178 -21.72 -14.74 -15.24
CA PHE A 178 -20.46 -15.16 -14.66
C PHE A 178 -20.29 -14.56 -13.26
N GLN A 179 -19.54 -15.26 -12.41
CA GLN A 179 -19.28 -14.88 -11.03
C GLN A 179 -17.92 -15.46 -10.57
N GLY A 180 -17.62 -15.29 -9.29
CA GLY A 180 -16.34 -15.70 -8.71
C GLY A 180 -15.25 -14.65 -8.92
N PHE A 181 -14.11 -14.84 -8.26
CA PHE A 181 -13.07 -13.81 -8.16
C PHE A 181 -12.42 -13.43 -9.49
N ASN A 182 -12.40 -14.34 -10.47
CA ASN A 182 -11.84 -14.16 -11.81
C ASN A 182 -12.87 -14.39 -12.92
N CYS A 183 -14.16 -14.41 -12.60
CA CYS A 183 -15.25 -14.61 -13.55
C CYS A 183 -15.22 -15.94 -14.32
N SER A 184 -14.54 -16.97 -13.80
CA SER A 184 -14.52 -18.30 -14.42
C SER A 184 -15.77 -19.14 -14.12
N GLU A 185 -16.52 -18.78 -13.08
CA GLU A 185 -17.70 -19.53 -12.67
C GLU A 185 -18.94 -19.02 -13.39
N ILE A 186 -19.77 -19.93 -13.87
CA ILE A 186 -21.06 -19.61 -14.47
C ILE A 186 -22.10 -19.59 -13.34
N ALA A 187 -22.73 -18.43 -13.16
CA ALA A 187 -23.78 -18.26 -12.18
C ALA A 187 -25.00 -19.13 -12.55
N CYS A 188 -25.40 -20.02 -11.64
CA CYS A 188 -26.60 -20.83 -11.84
C CYS A 188 -27.88 -19.99 -11.69
N PRO A 189 -28.99 -20.41 -12.33
CA PRO A 189 -30.30 -19.83 -12.10
C PRO A 189 -30.67 -19.85 -10.62
N ALA A 190 -31.16 -18.72 -10.15
CA ALA A 190 -31.78 -18.59 -8.84
C ALA A 190 -33.29 -18.37 -9.02
N GLY A 191 -34.06 -18.78 -8.02
CA GLY A 191 -35.52 -18.79 -8.08
C GLY A 191 -36.17 -18.77 -6.70
N ASP A 192 -37.48 -18.53 -6.67
CA ASP A 192 -38.35 -18.63 -5.51
C ASP A 192 -38.39 -20.10 -5.05
N ASP A 193 -38.31 -20.37 -3.75
CA ASP A 193 -38.65 -21.69 -3.22
C ASP A 193 -40.18 -21.75 -3.13
N PRO A 194 -40.86 -22.66 -3.84
CA PRO A 194 -42.33 -22.78 -3.76
C PRO A 194 -42.83 -23.18 -2.35
N LYS A 195 -41.92 -23.51 -1.41
CA LYS A 195 -42.23 -23.84 -0.02
C LYS A 195 -42.06 -22.68 0.95
N THR A 196 -41.47 -21.55 0.57
CA THR A 196 -41.41 -20.42 1.50
C THR A 196 -42.77 -19.78 1.71
N THR A 197 -43.23 -19.86 2.96
CA THR A 197 -44.48 -19.24 3.42
C THR A 197 -44.24 -17.91 4.13
N ALA A 198 -43.04 -17.35 4.05
CA ALA A 198 -42.69 -16.10 4.73
C ALA A 198 -43.58 -14.95 4.22
N THR A 199 -44.14 -14.16 5.15
CA THR A 199 -44.97 -12.99 4.83
C THR A 199 -44.21 -11.72 5.25
N PRO A 200 -44.09 -10.70 4.36
CA PRO A 200 -44.65 -10.63 3.01
C PRO A 200 -43.84 -11.47 2.00
N ASN A 201 -44.52 -12.13 1.06
CA ASN A 201 -43.92 -12.74 -0.13
C ASN A 201 -44.49 -11.97 -1.34
N GLN A 202 -43.73 -10.98 -1.82
CA GLN A 202 -44.16 -10.02 -2.84
C GLN A 202 -43.12 -9.90 -3.97
N ASN A 203 -43.60 -9.54 -5.16
CA ASN A 203 -42.79 -9.28 -6.35
C ASN A 203 -42.26 -7.83 -6.34
N GLU A 204 -41.11 -7.59 -6.98
CA GLU A 204 -40.62 -6.23 -7.22
C GLU A 204 -41.59 -5.46 -8.14
N VAL A 205 -41.94 -4.22 -7.76
CA VAL A 205 -42.87 -3.36 -8.49
C VAL A 205 -42.28 -1.97 -8.74
N VAL A 206 -42.01 -1.68 -10.01
CA VAL A 206 -41.57 -0.36 -10.47
C VAL A 206 -42.74 0.43 -11.05
N ARG A 207 -42.81 1.72 -10.74
CA ARG A 207 -43.83 2.62 -11.28
C ARG A 207 -43.19 3.82 -11.94
N MET A 208 -43.70 4.16 -13.11
CA MET A 208 -43.26 5.31 -13.91
C MET A 208 -44.47 6.14 -14.28
N ALA A 209 -44.47 7.43 -13.95
CA ALA A 209 -45.48 8.38 -14.41
C ALA A 209 -44.95 9.14 -15.63
N CYS A 210 -45.78 9.25 -16.67
CA CYS A 210 -45.42 9.94 -17.89
C CYS A 210 -46.57 10.79 -18.42
N THR A 211 -46.30 12.05 -18.75
CA THR A 211 -47.24 13.00 -19.36
C THR A 211 -46.92 13.32 -20.81
N ALA A 212 -45.81 12.80 -21.37
CA ALA A 212 -45.37 13.12 -22.72
C ALA A 212 -46.37 12.73 -23.83
N ASP A 213 -46.32 13.44 -24.96
CA ASP A 213 -47.11 13.17 -26.17
C ASP A 213 -46.25 12.90 -27.42
N SER A 214 -44.92 12.86 -27.24
CA SER A 214 -43.92 12.55 -28.26
C SER A 214 -42.63 12.04 -27.62
N GLY A 215 -41.70 11.52 -28.42
CA GLY A 215 -40.39 11.04 -27.95
C GLY A 215 -40.33 9.54 -27.62
N SER A 216 -39.31 9.13 -26.88
CA SER A 216 -39.08 7.75 -26.49
C SER A 216 -38.36 7.65 -25.15
N ILE A 217 -38.33 6.45 -24.58
CA ILE A 217 -37.55 6.12 -23.38
C ILE A 217 -36.71 4.87 -23.62
N LYS A 218 -35.74 4.63 -22.75
CA LYS A 218 -35.10 3.31 -22.59
C LYS A 218 -35.11 2.93 -21.13
N PHE A 219 -35.27 1.64 -20.84
CA PHE A 219 -35.02 1.09 -19.51
C PHE A 219 -33.62 0.49 -19.46
N ASN A 220 -32.96 0.64 -18.31
CA ASN A 220 -31.82 -0.15 -17.95
C ASN A 220 -32.20 -1.02 -16.73
N VAL A 221 -32.22 -2.33 -16.95
CA VAL A 221 -32.51 -3.32 -15.91
C VAL A 221 -31.27 -4.19 -15.74
N GLN A 222 -30.62 -4.04 -14.59
CA GLN A 222 -29.42 -4.77 -14.22
C GLN A 222 -28.28 -4.70 -15.26
N GLY A 223 -27.94 -3.49 -15.73
CA GLY A 223 -26.85 -3.28 -16.68
C GLY A 223 -27.23 -3.51 -18.15
N ARG A 224 -28.47 -3.90 -18.44
CA ARG A 224 -28.95 -4.15 -19.81
C ARG A 224 -29.99 -3.13 -20.24
N GLU A 225 -29.72 -2.45 -21.34
CA GLU A 225 -30.61 -1.46 -21.92
C GLU A 225 -31.62 -2.08 -22.89
N THR A 226 -32.86 -1.59 -22.85
CA THR A 226 -33.81 -1.84 -23.91
C THR A 226 -33.47 -1.04 -25.17
N PRO A 227 -33.93 -1.47 -26.35
CA PRO A 227 -34.07 -0.56 -27.50
C PRO A 227 -34.97 0.64 -27.14
N LYS A 228 -34.97 1.69 -27.99
CA LYS A 228 -35.87 2.85 -27.79
C LYS A 228 -37.34 2.41 -27.78
N ILE A 229 -38.04 2.73 -26.71
CA ILE A 229 -39.47 2.48 -26.50
C ILE A 229 -40.22 3.78 -26.77
N SER A 230 -41.12 3.78 -27.76
CA SER A 230 -41.94 4.96 -28.08
C SER A 230 -42.83 5.35 -26.89
N TYR A 231 -43.06 6.66 -26.69
CA TYR A 231 -44.07 7.18 -25.75
C TYR A 231 -45.45 6.55 -25.96
N ALA A 232 -45.77 6.18 -27.21
CA ALA A 232 -47.03 5.55 -27.61
C ALA A 232 -47.04 4.02 -27.47
N ALA A 233 -46.00 3.41 -26.90
CA ALA A 233 -45.93 1.97 -26.74
C ALA A 233 -47.06 1.47 -25.82
N THR A 234 -47.68 0.37 -26.20
CA THR A 234 -48.69 -0.32 -25.39
C THR A 234 -48.06 -1.13 -24.27
N ALA A 235 -48.84 -1.49 -23.25
CA ALA A 235 -48.38 -2.38 -22.17
C ALA A 235 -47.78 -3.70 -22.69
N ALA A 236 -48.36 -4.28 -23.74
CA ALA A 236 -47.87 -5.51 -24.35
C ALA A 236 -46.53 -5.33 -25.07
N GLN A 237 -46.32 -4.18 -25.72
CA GLN A 237 -45.05 -3.85 -26.37
C GLN A 237 -43.95 -3.62 -25.32
N LEU A 238 -44.24 -2.86 -24.26
CA LEU A 238 -43.28 -2.64 -23.17
C LEU A 238 -42.90 -3.98 -22.51
N LYS A 239 -43.89 -4.82 -22.18
CA LYS A 239 -43.65 -6.18 -21.67
C LYS A 239 -42.72 -6.98 -22.60
N GLY A 240 -43.01 -7.00 -23.90
CA GLY A 240 -42.22 -7.73 -24.88
C GLY A 240 -40.78 -7.22 -25.00
N MET A 241 -40.55 -5.92 -24.87
CA MET A 241 -39.22 -5.32 -24.93
C MET A 241 -38.41 -5.54 -23.65
N LEU A 242 -39.04 -5.47 -22.48
CA LEU A 242 -38.39 -5.78 -21.20
C LEU A 242 -37.93 -7.24 -21.17
N GLN A 243 -38.80 -8.19 -21.54
CA GLN A 243 -38.47 -9.63 -21.56
C GLN A 243 -37.45 -10.05 -22.64
N GLN A 244 -36.97 -9.13 -23.48
CA GLN A 244 -35.84 -9.39 -24.39
C GLN A 244 -34.50 -9.15 -23.73
N LEU A 245 -34.46 -8.48 -22.57
CA LEU A 245 -33.23 -8.31 -21.81
C LEU A 245 -32.83 -9.67 -21.21
N PRO A 246 -31.56 -10.08 -21.32
CA PRO A 246 -31.08 -11.32 -20.70
C PRO A 246 -31.26 -11.37 -19.18
N THR A 247 -31.36 -10.21 -18.54
CA THR A 247 -31.60 -10.01 -17.11
C THR A 247 -33.08 -10.15 -16.74
N VAL A 248 -33.99 -10.18 -17.73
CA VAL A 248 -35.44 -10.13 -17.51
C VAL A 248 -36.15 -11.34 -18.12
N HIS A 249 -36.58 -12.27 -17.27
CA HIS A 249 -37.47 -13.39 -17.60
C HIS A 249 -38.93 -12.94 -17.84
N THR A 250 -39.72 -12.75 -16.79
CA THR A 250 -41.16 -12.46 -16.93
C THR A 250 -41.59 -11.24 -16.13
N VAL A 251 -42.40 -10.39 -16.77
CA VAL A 251 -42.99 -9.20 -16.14
C VAL A 251 -44.46 -9.06 -16.51
N THR A 252 -45.21 -8.37 -15.66
CA THR A 252 -46.53 -7.82 -16.00
C THR A 252 -46.45 -6.31 -16.09
N VAL A 253 -47.23 -5.72 -16.99
CA VAL A 253 -47.29 -4.27 -17.20
C VAL A 253 -48.75 -3.86 -17.17
N ALA A 254 -49.07 -2.89 -16.31
CA ALA A 254 -50.40 -2.31 -16.16
C ALA A 254 -50.32 -0.78 -16.31
N LEU A 255 -51.31 -0.20 -17.00
CA LEU A 255 -51.42 1.26 -17.17
C LEU A 255 -52.58 1.77 -16.32
N SER A 256 -52.40 2.90 -15.64
CA SER A 256 -53.47 3.52 -14.85
C SER A 256 -54.63 4.03 -15.71
N SER A 257 -54.35 4.42 -16.95
CA SER A 257 -55.34 4.87 -17.94
C SER A 257 -54.76 4.80 -19.36
N GLY A 258 -55.62 4.89 -20.39
CA GLY A 258 -55.20 4.90 -21.80
C GLY A 258 -54.70 3.56 -22.34
N GLU A 259 -54.16 3.59 -23.56
CA GLU A 259 -53.56 2.41 -24.24
C GLU A 259 -52.04 2.50 -24.39
N ALA A 260 -51.44 3.65 -24.08
CA ALA A 260 -50.02 3.95 -24.25
C ALA A 260 -49.35 4.28 -22.90
N ILE A 261 -48.03 4.04 -22.80
CA ILE A 261 -47.24 4.30 -21.58
C ILE A 261 -47.14 5.80 -21.22
N CYS A 262 -47.39 6.70 -22.17
CA CYS A 262 -47.53 8.15 -22.01
C CYS A 262 -48.78 8.63 -22.79
N GLY A 263 -49.41 9.75 -22.40
CA GLY A 263 -50.70 10.13 -23.00
C GLY A 263 -51.11 11.61 -22.99
N GLY A 264 -50.19 12.57 -22.85
CA GLY A 264 -50.53 14.01 -22.73
C GLY A 264 -51.16 14.42 -21.39
N THR A 265 -51.88 13.49 -20.75
CA THR A 265 -52.19 13.47 -19.31
C THR A 265 -51.33 12.41 -18.62
N GLU A 266 -51.21 12.48 -17.29
CA GLU A 266 -50.40 11.52 -16.53
C GLU A 266 -50.92 10.08 -16.70
N VAL A 267 -50.04 9.21 -17.18
CA VAL A 267 -50.22 7.76 -17.19
C VAL A 267 -49.19 7.15 -16.25
N VAL A 268 -49.65 6.39 -15.26
CA VAL A 268 -48.79 5.61 -14.38
C VAL A 268 -48.68 4.20 -14.94
N THR A 269 -47.50 3.87 -15.43
CA THR A 269 -47.12 2.53 -15.87
C THR A 269 -46.55 1.77 -14.67
N THR A 270 -47.21 0.67 -14.28
CA THR A 270 -46.76 -0.24 -13.22
C THR A 270 -46.18 -1.50 -13.85
N ILE A 271 -44.92 -1.78 -13.57
CA ILE A 271 -44.18 -2.96 -14.01
C ILE A 271 -43.97 -3.84 -12.78
N THR A 272 -44.45 -5.07 -12.82
CA THR A 272 -44.21 -6.06 -11.77
C THR A 272 -43.30 -7.15 -12.31
N PHE A 273 -42.15 -7.34 -11.67
CA PHE A 273 -41.19 -8.39 -12.01
C PHE A 273 -41.65 -9.69 -11.34
N THR A 274 -42.19 -10.59 -12.13
CA THR A 274 -42.82 -11.81 -11.61
C THR A 274 -41.83 -12.95 -11.39
N HIS A 275 -40.55 -12.75 -11.74
CA HIS A 275 -39.52 -13.79 -11.65
C HIS A 275 -38.14 -13.30 -11.19
N GLN A 276 -37.90 -11.99 -11.19
CA GLN A 276 -36.71 -11.42 -10.57
C GLN A 276 -37.06 -11.26 -9.11
N PHE A 277 -36.75 -12.31 -8.35
CA PHE A 277 -37.04 -12.38 -6.93
C PHE A 277 -36.00 -11.60 -6.14
N GLY A 278 -36.37 -11.25 -4.90
CA GLY A 278 -35.59 -10.38 -4.04
C GLY A 278 -35.68 -8.91 -4.43
N ASN A 279 -35.01 -8.10 -3.62
CA ASN A 279 -34.88 -6.67 -3.85
C ASN A 279 -34.01 -6.45 -5.08
N LEU A 280 -34.59 -5.88 -6.15
CA LEU A 280 -33.81 -5.61 -7.36
C LEU A 280 -33.01 -4.32 -7.22
N PRO A 281 -31.78 -4.28 -7.76
CA PRO A 281 -31.07 -3.03 -7.91
C PRO A 281 -31.94 -2.00 -8.64
N PRO A 282 -31.79 -0.70 -8.33
CA PRO A 282 -32.59 0.36 -8.92
C PRO A 282 -32.68 0.29 -10.44
N ILE A 283 -33.90 0.29 -10.97
CA ILE A 283 -34.18 0.24 -12.39
C ILE A 283 -34.20 1.66 -12.93
N ARG A 284 -33.31 1.92 -13.89
CA ARG A 284 -33.13 3.25 -14.43
C ARG A 284 -33.87 3.45 -15.75
N VAL A 285 -34.31 4.66 -15.99
CA VAL A 285 -34.97 5.08 -17.24
C VAL A 285 -34.22 6.27 -17.82
N GLN A 286 -33.95 6.19 -19.12
CA GLN A 286 -33.41 7.29 -19.90
C GLN A 286 -34.55 7.94 -20.69
N ASN A 287 -34.70 9.24 -20.55
CA ASN A 287 -35.53 10.05 -21.43
C ASN A 287 -34.80 10.26 -22.77
N VAL A 288 -35.45 9.94 -23.88
CA VAL A 288 -34.95 10.12 -25.24
C VAL A 288 -35.92 11.02 -26.00
N ASP A 289 -35.73 12.33 -25.85
CA ASP A 289 -36.51 13.39 -26.50
C ASP A 289 -38.02 13.35 -26.18
N LEU A 290 -38.42 12.93 -24.97
CA LEU A 290 -39.81 13.08 -24.52
C LEU A 290 -40.18 14.57 -24.45
N ALA A 291 -41.36 14.89 -24.97
CA ALA A 291 -41.90 16.24 -24.93
C ALA A 291 -43.41 16.20 -24.72
N LEU A 292 -43.96 17.30 -24.20
CA LEU A 292 -45.41 17.55 -24.11
C LEU A 292 -45.71 18.82 -24.90
N GLY A 293 -46.58 18.73 -25.92
CA GLY A 293 -46.91 19.88 -26.77
C GLY A 293 -45.72 20.44 -27.55
N GLY A 294 -44.67 19.63 -27.75
CA GLY A 294 -43.42 20.04 -28.40
C GLY A 294 -42.41 20.74 -27.47
N ASP A 295 -42.68 20.81 -26.17
CA ASP A 295 -41.78 21.38 -25.18
C ASP A 295 -41.03 20.28 -24.41
N SER A 296 -39.70 20.26 -24.56
CA SER A 296 -38.79 19.32 -23.90
C SER A 296 -38.26 19.83 -22.55
N SER A 297 -38.73 20.98 -22.08
CA SER A 297 -38.35 21.56 -20.78
C SER A 297 -39.25 21.16 -19.61
N ASN A 298 -40.37 20.50 -19.88
CA ASN A 298 -41.28 20.01 -18.86
C ASN A 298 -40.79 18.68 -18.27
N ASP A 299 -40.91 18.53 -16.96
CA ASP A 299 -40.65 17.28 -16.23
C ASP A 299 -41.77 16.27 -16.55
N VAL A 300 -41.71 15.70 -17.76
CA VAL A 300 -42.77 14.85 -18.33
C VAL A 300 -42.67 13.40 -17.91
N LEU A 301 -41.64 13.04 -17.13
CA LEU A 301 -41.33 11.69 -16.69
C LEU A 301 -40.92 11.73 -15.22
N SER A 302 -41.44 10.81 -14.42
CA SER A 302 -41.00 10.60 -13.04
C SER A 302 -41.11 9.13 -12.65
N MET A 303 -40.28 8.71 -11.70
CA MET A 303 -40.34 7.36 -11.13
C MET A 303 -40.96 7.43 -9.74
N ILE A 304 -41.83 6.47 -9.44
CA ILE A 304 -42.61 6.46 -8.18
C ILE A 304 -42.24 5.22 -7.38
N THR A 305 -41.69 5.43 -6.18
CA THR A 305 -41.40 4.39 -5.20
C THR A 305 -42.48 4.44 -4.13
N ARG A 306 -43.47 3.55 -4.21
CA ARG A 306 -44.67 3.60 -3.37
C ARG A 306 -44.55 2.68 -2.17
N HIS A 307 -44.64 3.24 -0.97
CA HIS A 307 -44.76 2.51 0.29
C HIS A 307 -46.19 2.62 0.82
N THR A 308 -46.69 1.56 1.43
CA THR A 308 -48.03 1.55 2.04
C THR A 308 -47.93 1.14 3.51
N VAL A 309 -48.14 2.10 4.40
CA VAL A 309 -48.20 1.87 5.84
C VAL A 309 -49.62 1.52 6.24
N THR A 310 -49.81 0.41 6.94
CA THR A 310 -51.10 0.00 7.49
C THR A 310 -51.02 -0.02 9.00
N CYS A 311 -51.91 0.74 9.64
CA CYS A 311 -52.13 0.70 11.07
C CYS A 311 -53.47 0.04 11.36
N ALA A 312 -53.47 -1.00 12.20
CA ALA A 312 -54.69 -1.63 12.68
C ALA A 312 -55.53 -0.62 13.51
N GLN A 313 -56.83 -0.90 13.65
CA GLN A 313 -57.68 -0.07 14.51
C GLN A 313 -57.13 -0.10 15.94
N CYS A 314 -56.88 1.07 16.50
CA CYS A 314 -56.31 1.20 17.84
C CYS A 314 -57.05 2.28 18.63
N ALA A 315 -57.52 1.93 19.84
CA ALA A 315 -58.53 2.70 20.56
C ALA A 315 -57.97 3.92 21.29
N THR A 316 -56.73 3.84 21.79
CA THR A 316 -56.09 4.88 22.61
C THR A 316 -54.77 5.40 22.06
N CYS A 317 -54.24 4.78 21.00
CA CYS A 317 -52.95 4.99 20.33
C CYS A 317 -52.05 6.06 20.95
N THR A 318 -50.99 5.61 21.60
CA THR A 318 -49.96 6.46 22.17
C THR A 318 -48.60 6.13 21.56
N GLY A 319 -47.75 7.13 21.40
CA GLY A 319 -46.40 6.95 20.84
C GLY A 319 -46.28 7.47 19.42
N GLY A 320 -45.44 6.82 18.61
CA GLY A 320 -45.16 7.28 17.26
C GLY A 320 -44.29 6.29 16.50
N VAL A 321 -43.88 6.71 15.30
CA VAL A 321 -43.02 5.94 14.41
C VAL A 321 -41.81 6.78 13.99
N TYR A 322 -40.74 6.11 13.60
CA TYR A 322 -39.60 6.68 12.91
C TYR A 322 -39.48 6.00 11.55
N PHE A 323 -39.05 6.75 10.56
CA PHE A 323 -38.68 6.23 9.25
C PHE A 323 -37.18 6.33 9.12
N THR A 324 -36.53 5.29 8.58
CA THR A 324 -35.10 5.35 8.27
C THR A 324 -34.87 5.17 6.78
N TYR A 325 -33.90 5.91 6.24
CA TYR A 325 -33.46 5.87 4.85
C TYR A 325 -31.96 6.14 4.83
N ASP A 326 -31.17 5.25 4.21
CA ASP A 326 -29.69 5.33 4.18
C ASP A 326 -29.07 5.68 5.55
N ASP A 327 -29.46 4.91 6.58
CA ASP A 327 -29.02 5.05 7.97
C ASP A 327 -29.36 6.39 8.66
N GLU A 328 -30.02 7.33 7.97
CA GLU A 328 -30.61 8.52 8.57
C GLU A 328 -32.02 8.20 9.10
N ALA A 329 -32.34 8.66 10.30
CA ALA A 329 -33.68 8.53 10.89
C ALA A 329 -34.44 9.86 10.82
N SER A 330 -35.73 9.78 10.51
CA SER A 330 -36.65 10.92 10.61
C SER A 330 -36.79 11.39 12.05
N GLY A 331 -37.31 12.61 12.24
CA GLY A 331 -37.92 12.96 13.54
C GLY A 331 -39.07 12.00 13.90
N GLN A 332 -39.40 11.90 15.19
CA GLN A 332 -40.54 11.08 15.62
C GLN A 332 -41.84 11.60 14.99
N VAL A 333 -42.55 10.73 14.27
CA VAL A 333 -43.87 11.02 13.70
C VAL A 333 -44.93 10.48 14.66
N ALA A 334 -45.79 11.36 15.17
CA ALA A 334 -46.87 10.97 16.08
C ALA A 334 -47.85 9.98 15.42
N ASN A 335 -48.45 9.09 16.21
CA ASN A 335 -49.39 8.08 15.69
C ASN A 335 -50.66 8.69 15.05
N ASP A 336 -51.02 9.92 15.40
CA ASP A 336 -52.15 10.66 14.85
C ASP A 336 -51.72 11.79 13.90
N ALA A 337 -50.44 11.79 13.50
CA ALA A 337 -49.91 12.78 12.57
C ALA A 337 -50.70 12.77 11.25
N ASP A 338 -51.06 13.97 10.78
CA ASP A 338 -51.68 14.15 9.48
C ASP A 338 -50.66 13.99 8.33
N ALA A 339 -51.17 13.93 7.09
CA ALA A 339 -50.36 13.74 5.91
C ALA A 339 -49.25 14.80 5.75
N ASN A 340 -49.52 16.05 6.12
CA ASN A 340 -48.55 17.16 6.00
C ASN A 340 -47.44 17.04 7.04
N THR A 341 -47.77 16.64 8.27
CA THR A 341 -46.81 16.44 9.35
C THR A 341 -45.86 15.30 9.01
N LEU A 342 -46.39 14.17 8.52
CA LEU A 342 -45.57 13.07 8.02
C LEU A 342 -44.70 13.49 6.84
N LYS A 343 -45.28 14.16 5.84
CA LYS A 343 -44.53 14.68 4.68
C LYS A 343 -43.36 15.57 5.11
N THR A 344 -43.60 16.49 6.05
CA THR A 344 -42.56 17.41 6.55
C THR A 344 -41.45 16.66 7.30
N ALA A 345 -41.78 15.62 8.06
CA ALA A 345 -40.79 14.81 8.77
C ALA A 345 -39.89 14.02 7.81
N LEU A 346 -40.43 13.54 6.69
CA LEU A 346 -39.66 12.86 5.65
C LEU A 346 -38.83 13.85 4.82
N GLU A 347 -39.38 15.01 4.44
CA GLU A 347 -38.65 16.06 3.71
C GLU A 347 -37.50 16.69 4.51
N ALA A 348 -37.51 16.54 5.83
CA ALA A 348 -36.43 16.99 6.71
C ALA A 348 -35.20 16.06 6.69
N MET A 349 -35.33 14.83 6.18
CA MET A 349 -34.22 13.89 6.09
C MET A 349 -33.31 14.30 4.94
N THR A 350 -32.04 14.58 5.25
CA THR A 350 -31.09 15.03 4.24
C THR A 350 -30.84 13.97 3.19
N ALA A 351 -30.70 12.71 3.59
CA ALA A 351 -30.50 11.55 2.72
C ALA A 351 -31.54 11.49 1.60
N LEU A 352 -32.84 11.67 1.90
CA LEU A 352 -33.90 11.67 0.87
C LEU A 352 -33.83 12.87 -0.09
N SER A 353 -33.27 14.00 0.36
CA SER A 353 -33.18 15.25 -0.41
C SER A 353 -31.87 15.40 -1.21
N THR A 354 -30.80 14.75 -0.75
CA THR A 354 -29.45 14.78 -1.33
C THR A 354 -29.04 13.46 -1.96
N ASP A 355 -29.94 12.46 -2.01
CA ASP A 355 -29.77 11.26 -2.80
C ASP A 355 -29.67 11.65 -4.28
N HIS A 356 -28.43 11.95 -4.69
CA HIS A 356 -28.04 12.27 -6.04
C HIS A 356 -28.00 11.01 -6.94
N ASP A 357 -28.27 9.82 -6.38
CA ASP A 357 -28.20 8.55 -7.11
C ASP A 357 -29.28 8.48 -8.21
N PHE A 358 -30.40 9.20 -8.02
CA PHE A 358 -31.58 9.20 -8.89
C PHE A 358 -32.25 10.57 -9.04
N GLY A 359 -31.89 11.27 -10.12
CA GLY A 359 -32.48 12.56 -10.46
C GLY A 359 -31.90 13.72 -9.64
N SER A 360 -32.37 14.94 -9.90
CA SER A 360 -31.88 16.15 -9.21
C SER A 360 -32.75 16.59 -8.05
N SER A 361 -33.94 15.99 -7.91
CA SER A 361 -34.93 16.36 -6.92
C SER A 361 -35.87 15.20 -6.60
N THR A 362 -36.04 14.96 -5.32
CA THR A 362 -37.06 14.08 -4.75
C THR A 362 -38.25 14.90 -4.31
N SER A 363 -39.47 14.50 -4.70
CA SER A 363 -40.71 15.02 -4.11
C SER A 363 -41.47 13.92 -3.40
N ILE A 364 -42.10 14.27 -2.27
CA ILE A 364 -42.79 13.31 -1.41
C ILE A 364 -44.29 13.60 -1.44
N SER A 365 -45.08 12.58 -1.74
CA SER A 365 -46.54 12.60 -1.72
C SER A 365 -47.05 11.67 -0.62
N VAL A 366 -47.95 12.16 0.23
CA VAL A 366 -48.56 11.38 1.32
C VAL A 366 -50.07 11.42 1.16
N THR A 367 -50.70 10.25 1.03
CA THR A 367 -52.15 10.10 0.96
C THR A 367 -52.62 9.18 2.08
N MET A 368 -53.59 9.61 2.88
CA MET A 368 -54.13 8.84 4.01
C MET A 368 -55.60 8.48 3.80
N SER A 369 -56.00 7.27 4.21
CA SER A 369 -57.41 6.83 4.23
C SER A 369 -58.20 7.36 5.43
N ALA A 370 -57.50 7.91 6.43
CA ALA A 370 -58.02 8.41 7.70
C ALA A 370 -57.39 9.78 8.04
N ALA A 371 -57.79 10.37 9.17
CA ALA A 371 -57.32 11.70 9.59
C ALA A 371 -55.85 11.70 10.08
N GLY A 372 -55.31 10.55 10.47
CA GLY A 372 -53.92 10.39 10.87
C GLY A 372 -53.38 9.01 10.53
N LEU A 373 -52.10 8.76 10.86
CA LEU A 373 -51.40 7.51 10.57
C LEU A 373 -52.10 6.27 11.16
N CYS A 374 -52.64 6.39 12.38
CA CYS A 374 -53.50 5.44 13.06
C CYS A 374 -54.84 6.10 13.43
N ASP A 375 -55.94 5.33 13.38
CA ASP A 375 -57.28 5.84 13.67
C ASP A 375 -58.03 4.90 14.64
N ALA A 376 -58.79 5.50 15.57
CA ALA A 376 -59.68 4.79 16.48
C ALA A 376 -60.98 4.32 15.80
N ALA A 377 -61.35 4.93 14.67
CA ALA A 377 -62.56 4.60 13.92
C ALA A 377 -62.45 3.32 13.08
N GLY A 378 -61.23 2.88 12.75
CA GLY A 378 -60.97 1.68 11.94
C GLY A 378 -59.51 1.57 11.51
N ALA A 379 -59.20 0.55 10.71
CA ALA A 379 -57.87 0.42 10.12
C ALA A 379 -57.55 1.61 9.21
N ALA A 380 -56.36 2.18 9.38
CA ALA A 380 -55.88 3.32 8.60
C ALA A 380 -54.76 2.87 7.65
N THR A 381 -54.81 3.35 6.42
CA THR A 381 -53.79 3.10 5.40
C THR A 381 -53.21 4.43 4.94
N THR A 382 -51.88 4.52 4.94
CA THR A 382 -51.11 5.68 4.50
C THR A 382 -50.22 5.27 3.33
N THR A 383 -50.40 5.89 2.17
CA THR A 383 -49.54 5.73 1.01
C THR A 383 -48.51 6.84 0.98
N ILE A 384 -47.24 6.47 0.90
CA ILE A 384 -46.08 7.37 0.77
C ILE A 384 -45.47 7.12 -0.61
N ASP A 385 -45.58 8.10 -1.49
CA ASP A 385 -44.96 8.10 -2.81
C ASP A 385 -43.71 8.95 -2.76
N LEU A 386 -42.59 8.27 -2.97
CA LEU A 386 -41.27 8.83 -3.14
C LEU A 386 -41.03 9.01 -4.65
N ILE A 387 -41.04 10.26 -5.14
CA ILE A 387 -41.09 10.59 -6.56
C ILE A 387 -39.75 11.21 -6.99
N SER A 388 -38.99 10.51 -7.84
CA SER A 388 -37.75 11.02 -8.41
C SER A 388 -37.98 11.70 -9.76
N THR A 389 -37.29 12.83 -9.95
CA THR A 389 -37.34 13.70 -11.14
C THR A 389 -35.93 14.15 -11.52
N ALA A 390 -35.65 14.35 -12.81
CA ALA A 390 -34.28 14.65 -13.28
C ALA A 390 -34.09 16.14 -13.57
N ALA A 391 -32.87 16.67 -13.31
CA ALA A 391 -32.51 18.01 -13.77
C ALA A 391 -32.35 17.93 -15.28
N ALA A 392 -33.01 18.86 -15.98
CA ALA A 392 -32.97 18.94 -17.42
C ALA A 392 -31.52 18.90 -17.96
N ALA A 393 -31.34 18.09 -19.01
CA ALA A 393 -30.20 18.06 -19.95
C ALA A 393 -28.97 17.17 -19.65
N SER A 394 -29.14 15.85 -19.46
CA SER A 394 -28.06 14.89 -19.77
C SER A 394 -28.56 13.68 -20.57
N ASN A 395 -27.70 13.14 -21.42
CA ASN A 395 -27.93 11.92 -22.23
C ASN A 395 -27.84 10.63 -21.38
N GLU A 396 -28.16 10.67 -20.09
CA GLU A 396 -27.84 9.62 -19.11
C GLU A 396 -29.10 9.02 -18.48
N PHE A 397 -29.00 7.83 -17.89
CA PHE A 397 -30.09 7.12 -17.19
C PHE A 397 -30.43 7.82 -15.86
N ALA A 398 -30.96 9.04 -15.97
CA ALA A 398 -31.13 10.02 -14.90
C ALA A 398 -32.41 9.84 -14.06
N TYR A 399 -33.29 8.90 -14.43
CA TYR A 399 -34.50 8.57 -13.66
C TYR A 399 -34.36 7.16 -13.06
N GLY A 400 -34.81 6.92 -11.83
CA GLY A 400 -34.81 5.58 -11.22
C GLY A 400 -35.73 5.47 -10.00
N ASN A 401 -36.15 4.24 -9.64
CA ASN A 401 -36.81 4.00 -8.35
C ASN A 401 -35.79 4.11 -7.20
N MET A 402 -36.23 4.62 -6.06
CA MET A 402 -35.39 4.90 -4.89
C MET A 402 -35.34 3.68 -3.95
N HIS A 403 -34.42 3.71 -2.99
CA HIS A 403 -34.27 2.66 -1.99
C HIS A 403 -35.46 2.60 -1.00
N GLU A 404 -35.47 1.58 -0.15
CA GLU A 404 -36.58 1.31 0.77
C GLU A 404 -36.61 2.28 1.96
N LEU A 405 -37.80 2.74 2.33
CA LEU A 405 -38.04 3.33 3.63
C LEU A 405 -38.28 2.22 4.64
N PHE A 406 -37.51 2.19 5.72
CA PHE A 406 -37.75 1.27 6.82
C PHE A 406 -38.61 1.94 7.91
N LEU A 407 -39.51 1.16 8.50
CA LEU A 407 -40.40 1.62 9.56
C LEU A 407 -39.95 1.07 10.93
N LEU A 408 -39.64 1.97 11.85
CA LEU A 408 -39.43 1.65 13.26
C LEU A 408 -40.64 2.15 14.05
N ASN A 409 -41.49 1.23 14.52
CA ASN A 409 -42.72 1.60 15.24
C ASN A 409 -42.54 1.53 16.77
N SER A 410 -43.23 2.43 17.47
CA SER A 410 -43.35 2.46 18.93
C SER A 410 -44.74 2.93 19.33
N VAL A 411 -45.76 2.42 18.63
CA VAL A 411 -47.17 2.75 18.86
C VAL A 411 -47.77 1.73 19.82
N TYR A 412 -48.45 2.20 20.85
CA TYR A 412 -49.06 1.37 21.89
C TYR A 412 -50.57 1.61 22.01
N ASP A 413 -51.36 0.54 22.13
CA ASP A 413 -52.77 0.58 22.53
C ASP A 413 -52.98 -0.16 23.85
N GLY A 414 -53.48 0.54 24.88
CA GLY A 414 -53.70 -0.06 26.20
C GLY A 414 -52.45 -0.71 26.84
N GLY A 415 -51.24 -0.28 26.44
CA GLY A 415 -49.96 -0.85 26.91
C GLY A 415 -49.44 -2.04 26.10
N THR A 416 -50.11 -2.42 25.02
CA THR A 416 -49.64 -3.44 24.06
C THR A 416 -49.06 -2.75 22.83
N LEU A 417 -47.92 -3.22 22.31
CA LEU A 417 -47.33 -2.70 21.09
C LEU A 417 -48.24 -3.06 19.91
N GLU A 418 -48.72 -2.05 19.19
CA GLU A 418 -49.49 -2.23 17.97
C GLU A 418 -48.57 -2.42 16.78
N THR A 419 -48.86 -3.44 15.96
CA THR A 419 -48.04 -3.74 14.79
C THR A 419 -48.47 -2.84 13.64
N VAL A 420 -47.75 -1.75 13.44
CA VAL A 420 -47.83 -0.96 12.20
C VAL A 420 -46.96 -1.66 11.16
N THR A 421 -47.57 -2.09 10.07
CA THR A 421 -46.86 -2.76 8.96
C THR A 421 -46.61 -1.77 7.83
N MET A 422 -45.52 -1.97 7.09
CA MET A 422 -45.27 -1.27 5.84
C MET A 422 -45.09 -2.30 4.74
N ASP A 423 -45.92 -2.21 3.70
CA ASP A 423 -45.70 -2.90 2.43
C ASP A 423 -44.82 -2.02 1.55
N THR A 424 -43.80 -2.62 0.95
CA THR A 424 -42.79 -1.92 0.14
C THR A 424 -42.86 -2.40 -1.31
N PRO A 425 -42.41 -1.59 -2.27
CA PRO A 425 -42.46 -1.97 -3.68
C PRO A 425 -41.39 -3.00 -4.04
N GLN A 426 -40.48 -3.33 -3.12
CA GLN A 426 -39.37 -4.23 -3.36
C GLN A 426 -39.79 -5.71 -3.26
N GLY A 427 -39.16 -6.55 -4.07
CA GLY A 427 -39.39 -7.98 -4.04
C GLY A 427 -38.90 -8.58 -2.72
N THR A 428 -39.78 -9.27 -2.00
CA THR A 428 -39.43 -10.01 -0.77
C THR A 428 -39.37 -11.52 -0.98
N LYS A 429 -39.75 -11.99 -2.18
CA LYS A 429 -39.51 -13.38 -2.60
C LYS A 429 -38.03 -13.71 -2.49
N GLU A 430 -37.70 -14.88 -2.00
CA GLU A 430 -36.29 -15.26 -1.95
C GLU A 430 -35.77 -15.51 -3.37
N ASN A 431 -34.48 -15.25 -3.56
CA ASN A 431 -33.79 -15.56 -4.80
C ASN A 431 -32.75 -16.65 -4.51
N ALA A 432 -33.21 -17.86 -4.25
CA ALA A 432 -32.38 -18.96 -3.80
C ALA A 432 -31.68 -19.67 -4.97
N LEU A 433 -30.40 -20.02 -4.79
CA LEU A 433 -29.63 -20.80 -5.77
C LEU A 433 -30.36 -22.12 -6.06
N CYS A 434 -30.73 -22.34 -7.32
CA CYS A 434 -31.53 -23.51 -7.73
C CYS A 434 -32.80 -23.72 -6.90
N SER A 435 -33.47 -22.63 -6.49
CA SER A 435 -34.70 -22.62 -5.68
C SER A 435 -34.63 -23.49 -4.43
N ASN A 436 -33.45 -23.73 -3.86
CA ASN A 436 -33.21 -24.70 -2.77
C ASN A 436 -33.65 -26.15 -3.06
N HIS A 437 -33.83 -26.52 -4.32
CA HIS A 437 -34.33 -27.84 -4.74
C HIS A 437 -33.45 -28.53 -5.80
N GLY A 438 -32.24 -28.01 -5.99
CA GLY A 438 -31.24 -28.60 -6.87
C GLY A 438 -29.82 -28.23 -6.45
N LYS A 439 -28.86 -28.91 -7.09
CA LYS A 439 -27.43 -28.63 -6.94
C LYS A 439 -26.91 -27.86 -8.15
N CYS A 440 -26.26 -26.73 -7.91
CA CYS A 440 -25.60 -25.96 -8.95
C CYS A 440 -24.26 -26.62 -9.37
N ASP A 441 -24.02 -26.72 -10.68
CA ASP A 441 -22.69 -26.93 -11.25
C ASP A 441 -22.14 -25.61 -11.79
N PHE A 442 -21.24 -24.98 -11.05
CA PHE A 442 -20.65 -23.67 -11.40
C PHE A 442 -19.75 -23.71 -12.64
N ASN A 443 -19.39 -24.88 -13.18
CA ASN A 443 -18.67 -24.95 -14.45
C ASN A 443 -19.61 -24.81 -15.66
N SER A 444 -20.87 -25.22 -15.51
CA SER A 444 -21.87 -25.22 -16.58
C SER A 444 -23.01 -24.23 -16.35
N GLY A 445 -23.15 -23.69 -15.14
CA GLY A 445 -24.26 -22.84 -14.73
C GLY A 445 -25.59 -23.59 -14.67
N THR A 446 -25.57 -24.92 -14.58
CA THR A 446 -26.78 -25.74 -14.63
C THR A 446 -27.20 -26.18 -13.23
N CYS A 447 -28.48 -26.01 -12.90
CA CYS A 447 -29.06 -26.63 -11.70
C CYS A 447 -29.50 -28.06 -11.99
N HIS A 448 -28.96 -29.00 -11.22
CA HIS A 448 -29.39 -30.39 -11.20
C HIS A 448 -30.49 -30.57 -10.15
N CYS A 449 -31.75 -30.51 -10.59
CA CYS A 449 -32.92 -30.64 -9.71
C CYS A 449 -32.99 -32.03 -9.06
N PHE A 450 -33.31 -32.08 -7.77
CA PHE A 450 -33.40 -33.35 -7.07
C PHE A 450 -34.59 -34.17 -7.57
N SER A 451 -34.31 -35.41 -7.92
CA SER A 451 -35.31 -36.38 -8.38
C SER A 451 -35.03 -37.76 -7.81
N THR A 452 -35.93 -38.24 -6.95
CA THR A 452 -35.88 -39.59 -6.37
C THR A 452 -37.25 -40.23 -6.41
N THR A 453 -37.27 -41.53 -6.72
CA THR A 453 -38.49 -42.35 -6.82
C THR A 453 -38.68 -43.28 -5.62
N ASP A 454 -37.89 -43.13 -4.54
CA ASP A 454 -38.12 -43.88 -3.31
C ASP A 454 -39.33 -43.30 -2.58
N ALA A 455 -40.34 -44.13 -2.30
CA ALA A 455 -41.58 -43.71 -1.67
C ALA A 455 -41.40 -43.11 -0.26
N THR A 456 -40.25 -43.35 0.39
CA THR A 456 -39.91 -42.81 1.72
C THR A 456 -39.35 -41.39 1.66
N TYR A 457 -38.74 -41.03 0.53
CA TYR A 457 -38.04 -39.77 0.31
C TYR A 457 -38.44 -39.12 -1.03
N GLU A 458 -39.68 -39.32 -1.51
CA GLU A 458 -40.06 -38.97 -2.88
C GLU A 458 -39.96 -37.46 -3.09
N GLN A 459 -39.09 -37.05 -4.01
CA GLN A 459 -38.91 -35.66 -4.43
C GLN A 459 -38.80 -35.65 -5.95
N LYS A 460 -39.61 -34.82 -6.61
CA LYS A 460 -39.52 -34.59 -8.05
C LYS A 460 -39.61 -33.11 -8.31
N TRP A 461 -38.45 -32.46 -8.26
CA TRP A 461 -38.30 -31.07 -8.62
C TRP A 461 -37.99 -30.97 -10.11
N ALA A 462 -38.52 -29.93 -10.75
CA ALA A 462 -38.16 -29.57 -12.11
C ALA A 462 -38.14 -28.05 -12.26
N SER A 463 -37.66 -27.59 -13.41
CA SER A 463 -37.74 -26.18 -13.77
C SER A 463 -39.18 -25.68 -13.77
N SER A 464 -39.37 -24.46 -13.28
CA SER A 464 -40.68 -23.81 -13.26
C SER A 464 -40.85 -22.89 -14.47
N ASP A 465 -42.07 -22.39 -14.64
CA ASP A 465 -42.41 -21.28 -15.53
C ASP A 465 -42.56 -19.94 -14.79
N GLY A 466 -42.31 -19.93 -13.48
CA GLY A 466 -42.50 -18.78 -12.59
C GLY A 466 -43.96 -18.52 -12.17
N TYR A 467 -44.92 -19.33 -12.64
CA TYR A 467 -46.35 -19.18 -12.37
C TYR A 467 -46.94 -20.39 -11.64
N GLY A 468 -46.10 -21.17 -10.95
CA GLY A 468 -46.51 -22.38 -10.25
C GLY A 468 -46.76 -23.58 -11.19
N ALA A 469 -46.29 -23.52 -12.43
CA ALA A 469 -46.29 -24.63 -13.37
C ALA A 469 -44.88 -24.98 -13.85
N THR A 470 -44.76 -26.08 -14.59
CA THR A 470 -43.48 -26.52 -15.15
C THR A 470 -43.06 -25.63 -16.31
N GLY A 471 -41.76 -25.35 -16.42
CA GLY A 471 -41.22 -24.50 -17.47
C GLY A 471 -39.77 -24.80 -17.80
N THR A 472 -39.05 -23.78 -18.26
CA THR A 472 -37.71 -23.92 -18.87
C THR A 472 -36.64 -23.07 -18.20
N LEU A 473 -36.95 -22.49 -17.04
CA LEU A 473 -36.09 -21.53 -16.35
C LEU A 473 -34.83 -22.15 -15.73
N GLY A 474 -34.79 -23.48 -15.56
CA GLY A 474 -33.57 -24.19 -15.16
C GLY A 474 -33.19 -24.06 -13.68
N GLU A 475 -34.11 -23.61 -12.84
CA GLU A 475 -33.95 -23.16 -11.45
C GLU A 475 -34.54 -24.12 -10.41
N CYS A 476 -35.20 -25.21 -10.82
CA CYS A 476 -35.75 -26.24 -9.91
C CYS A 476 -36.93 -25.81 -9.01
N GLY A 477 -37.58 -24.69 -9.31
CA GLY A 477 -38.69 -24.14 -8.52
C GLY A 477 -40.08 -24.78 -8.71
N TRP A 478 -40.21 -25.91 -9.44
CA TRP A 478 -41.51 -26.57 -9.63
C TRP A 478 -41.58 -27.96 -8.99
N GLU A 479 -42.55 -28.12 -8.07
CA GLU A 479 -42.85 -29.38 -7.40
C GLU A 479 -43.78 -30.25 -8.27
N LYS A 480 -43.25 -31.33 -8.88
CA LYS A 480 -44.04 -32.25 -9.71
C LYS A 480 -44.94 -33.18 -8.90
N THR A 481 -44.48 -33.54 -7.71
CA THR A 481 -45.18 -34.38 -6.72
C THR A 481 -44.83 -33.83 -5.34
N THR A 482 -45.80 -33.82 -4.42
CA THR A 482 -45.57 -33.38 -3.04
C THR A 482 -44.35 -34.08 -2.47
N ALA A 483 -43.32 -33.30 -2.13
CA ALA A 483 -42.09 -33.80 -1.55
C ALA A 483 -42.38 -34.49 -0.22
N VAL A 484 -41.77 -35.65 -0.01
CA VAL A 484 -41.84 -36.43 1.23
C VAL A 484 -40.41 -36.60 1.74
N GLY A 485 -40.08 -36.01 2.89
CA GLY A 485 -38.74 -36.05 3.47
C GLY A 485 -37.73 -35.14 2.76
N CYS A 486 -36.61 -34.85 3.42
CA CYS A 486 -35.57 -33.94 2.92
C CYS A 486 -34.67 -34.56 1.83
N PRO A 487 -33.91 -33.73 1.08
CA PRO A 487 -33.00 -34.20 0.05
C PRO A 487 -32.07 -35.30 0.54
N ILE A 488 -31.89 -36.33 -0.30
CA ILE A 488 -31.01 -37.47 -0.02
C ILE A 488 -29.93 -37.58 -1.08
N THR A 489 -28.71 -37.87 -0.65
CA THR A 489 -27.60 -38.25 -1.53
C THR A 489 -27.44 -39.77 -1.55
N TYR A 490 -27.15 -40.34 -2.73
CA TYR A 490 -26.88 -41.77 -2.90
C TYR A 490 -25.41 -42.05 -2.60
N VAL A 491 -25.13 -42.87 -1.60
CA VAL A 491 -23.80 -43.43 -1.34
C VAL A 491 -23.80 -44.90 -1.79
N ASP A 492 -23.17 -45.16 -2.94
CA ASP A 492 -22.86 -46.45 -3.61
C ASP A 492 -23.67 -47.73 -3.23
N GLU A 493 -24.26 -48.34 -4.27
CA GLU A 493 -25.04 -49.58 -4.26
C GLU A 493 -24.24 -50.82 -3.77
N SER A 494 -22.91 -50.77 -3.76
CA SER A 494 -22.06 -51.88 -3.31
C SER A 494 -22.12 -52.18 -1.81
N SER A 495 -22.67 -51.25 -1.00
CA SER A 495 -22.70 -51.33 0.47
C SER A 495 -24.07 -51.70 1.08
N GLY A 496 -25.13 -51.78 0.27
CA GLY A 496 -26.48 -52.00 0.77
C GLY A 496 -27.12 -50.72 1.36
N ARG A 497 -27.45 -49.78 0.46
CA ARG A 497 -28.32 -48.60 0.61
C ARG A 497 -28.24 -47.87 1.95
N ILE A 498 -27.25 -46.99 2.10
CA ILE A 498 -27.26 -45.94 3.13
C ILE A 498 -27.72 -44.64 2.45
N TYR A 499 -28.89 -44.17 2.81
CA TYR A 499 -29.34 -42.83 2.48
C TYR A 499 -28.75 -41.84 3.47
N SER A 500 -28.12 -40.78 2.97
CA SER A 500 -27.74 -39.62 3.78
C SER A 500 -28.71 -38.49 3.51
N VAL A 501 -29.69 -38.35 4.41
CA VAL A 501 -30.60 -37.19 4.46
C VAL A 501 -29.78 -35.96 4.79
N CYS A 502 -29.94 -34.88 4.01
CA CYS A 502 -29.14 -33.67 4.14
C CYS A 502 -27.64 -33.94 4.15
N ASN A 503 -27.21 -34.97 3.40
CA ASN A 503 -25.84 -35.45 3.31
C ASN A 503 -25.17 -35.78 4.68
N ASN A 504 -25.97 -36.03 5.73
CA ASN A 504 -25.53 -36.10 7.13
C ASN A 504 -24.78 -34.84 7.64
N GLN A 505 -25.00 -33.70 6.99
CA GLN A 505 -24.41 -32.40 7.31
C GLN A 505 -25.47 -31.34 7.61
N GLY A 506 -26.69 -31.76 7.92
CA GLY A 506 -27.76 -30.85 8.28
C GLY A 506 -28.95 -31.59 8.88
N ASP A 507 -29.83 -30.81 9.50
CA ASP A 507 -31.09 -31.28 10.05
C ASP A 507 -32.20 -31.15 9.01
N CYS A 508 -33.04 -32.17 8.91
CA CYS A 508 -34.22 -32.14 8.05
C CYS A 508 -35.36 -31.37 8.72
N LEU A 509 -35.82 -30.29 8.08
CA LEU A 509 -36.90 -29.44 8.57
C LEU A 509 -38.29 -29.97 8.18
N GLY A 510 -39.32 -29.44 8.84
CA GLY A 510 -40.72 -29.89 8.66
C GLY A 510 -41.34 -29.55 7.30
N ASP A 511 -40.70 -28.66 6.54
CA ASP A 511 -41.05 -28.29 5.16
C ASP A 511 -40.30 -29.13 4.11
N ASN A 512 -39.55 -30.14 4.55
CA ASN A 512 -38.68 -31.01 3.74
C ASN A 512 -37.44 -30.32 3.16
N THR A 513 -36.98 -29.22 3.75
CA THR A 513 -35.70 -28.58 3.42
C THR A 513 -34.60 -28.95 4.43
N CYS A 514 -33.33 -28.74 4.06
CA CYS A 514 -32.20 -29.02 4.94
C CYS A 514 -31.67 -27.74 5.59
N ASN A 515 -31.59 -27.75 6.92
CA ASN A 515 -30.84 -26.74 7.68
C ASN A 515 -29.40 -27.23 7.88
N CYS A 516 -28.46 -26.70 7.09
CA CYS A 516 -27.09 -27.18 7.06
C CYS A 516 -26.29 -26.75 8.30
N PHE A 517 -25.43 -27.66 8.78
CA PHE A 517 -24.43 -27.34 9.80
C PHE A 517 -23.31 -26.53 9.18
N ASP A 518 -22.86 -25.48 9.86
CA ASP A 518 -21.70 -24.70 9.43
C ASP A 518 -20.44 -25.60 9.25
N PRO A 519 -19.66 -25.47 8.16
CA PRO A 519 -19.78 -24.51 7.04
C PRO A 519 -20.47 -25.10 5.79
N PHE A 520 -21.30 -26.12 5.93
CA PHE A 520 -22.00 -26.73 4.80
C PHE A 520 -23.19 -25.87 4.36
N PHE A 521 -23.48 -25.88 3.06
CA PHE A 521 -24.58 -25.15 2.45
C PHE A 521 -25.11 -25.87 1.21
N GLY A 522 -26.11 -25.25 0.58
CA GLY A 522 -26.84 -25.83 -0.54
C GLY A 522 -28.01 -26.69 -0.09
N ALA A 523 -28.87 -27.01 -1.05
CA ALA A 523 -30.15 -27.65 -0.78
C ALA A 523 -30.07 -29.02 -0.07
N ASP A 524 -28.99 -29.79 -0.29
CA ASP A 524 -28.73 -31.08 0.35
C ASP A 524 -27.56 -31.06 1.35
N CYS A 525 -27.01 -29.89 1.67
CA CYS A 525 -25.81 -29.71 2.51
C CYS A 525 -24.57 -30.47 1.99
N SER A 526 -24.48 -30.73 0.68
CA SER A 526 -23.31 -31.40 0.08
C SER A 526 -22.17 -30.47 -0.28
N MET A 527 -22.40 -29.15 -0.28
CA MET A 527 -21.39 -28.14 -0.57
C MET A 527 -20.81 -27.58 0.72
N ARG A 528 -19.52 -27.28 0.71
CA ARG A 528 -18.79 -26.76 1.86
C ARG A 528 -18.28 -25.37 1.55
N GLY A 529 -18.73 -24.38 2.32
CA GLY A 529 -18.28 -23.00 2.20
C GLY A 529 -16.80 -22.88 2.48
N CYS A 530 -16.15 -21.95 1.79
CA CYS A 530 -14.74 -21.69 2.00
C CYS A 530 -14.53 -20.68 3.15
N PRO A 531 -13.33 -20.68 3.76
CA PRO A 531 -12.94 -19.63 4.69
C PRO A 531 -13.16 -18.25 4.08
N LYS A 532 -13.68 -17.33 4.90
CA LYS A 532 -13.92 -15.95 4.51
C LYS A 532 -12.91 -15.03 5.18
N GLY A 533 -12.49 -14.00 4.46
CA GLY A 533 -11.71 -12.89 4.98
C GLY A 533 -12.18 -11.59 4.37
N LEU A 534 -11.67 -10.45 4.85
CA LEU A 534 -11.99 -9.15 4.25
C LEU A 534 -11.66 -9.17 2.77
N ALA A 535 -12.53 -8.62 1.93
CA ALA A 535 -12.35 -8.55 0.49
C ALA A 535 -11.09 -7.77 0.13
N TRP A 536 -10.28 -8.32 -0.77
CA TRP A 536 -9.22 -7.55 -1.41
C TRP A 536 -9.82 -6.56 -2.40
N PHE A 537 -10.74 -6.99 -3.24
CA PHE A 537 -11.42 -6.09 -4.16
C PHE A 537 -12.92 -6.14 -3.84
N GLU A 538 -13.46 -4.98 -3.48
CA GLU A 538 -14.89 -4.74 -3.39
C GLU A 538 -15.19 -3.30 -3.77
N GLU A 539 -16.48 -3.01 -3.88
CA GLU A 539 -16.96 -1.68 -4.16
C GLU A 539 -16.93 -0.83 -2.89
N ALA A 540 -16.67 0.47 -3.05
CA ALA A 540 -16.73 1.39 -1.93
C ALA A 540 -18.16 1.43 -1.38
N THR A 541 -18.31 1.28 -0.07
CA THR A 541 -19.61 1.33 0.62
C THR A 541 -20.01 2.75 1.01
N ALA A 542 -19.02 3.65 1.11
CA ALA A 542 -19.14 5.09 1.25
C ALA A 542 -17.90 5.78 0.66
N ASN A 543 -17.89 7.13 0.62
CA ASN A 543 -16.72 7.88 0.13
C ASN A 543 -15.46 7.50 0.91
N GLU A 544 -14.42 7.07 0.20
CA GLU A 544 -13.14 6.61 0.76
C GLU A 544 -13.28 5.44 1.77
N VAL A 545 -14.35 4.64 1.70
CA VAL A 545 -14.55 3.46 2.57
C VAL A 545 -14.71 2.19 1.72
N SER A 546 -13.78 1.25 1.89
CA SER A 546 -13.78 -0.09 1.26
C SER A 546 -13.20 -1.13 2.23
N HIS A 547 -13.07 -2.40 1.81
CA HIS A 547 -12.50 -3.52 2.58
C HIS A 547 -13.26 -3.87 3.88
N THR A 548 -14.59 -3.74 3.85
CA THR A 548 -15.52 -4.01 4.94
C THR A 548 -16.21 -5.37 4.86
N SER A 549 -16.28 -5.98 3.68
CA SER A 549 -17.04 -7.23 3.47
C SER A 549 -16.18 -8.48 3.68
N MET A 550 -16.73 -9.46 4.40
CA MET A 550 -16.14 -10.80 4.54
C MET A 550 -16.61 -11.70 3.39
N VAL A 551 -15.72 -12.00 2.45
CA VAL A 551 -16.03 -12.80 1.25
C VAL A 551 -15.22 -14.08 1.22
N GLU A 552 -15.73 -15.11 0.53
CA GLU A 552 -15.00 -16.38 0.38
C GLU A 552 -13.67 -16.15 -0.33
N CYS A 553 -12.62 -16.77 0.22
CA CYS A 553 -11.26 -16.64 -0.30
C CYS A 553 -10.81 -15.19 -0.48
N SER A 554 -11.35 -14.25 0.33
CA SER A 554 -11.05 -12.81 0.28
C SER A 554 -11.15 -12.19 -1.11
N GLY A 555 -11.88 -12.83 -2.05
CA GLY A 555 -11.92 -12.40 -3.45
C GLY A 555 -10.56 -12.51 -4.17
N ALA A 556 -9.62 -13.30 -3.65
CA ALA A 556 -8.27 -13.48 -4.17
C ALA A 556 -7.92 -14.95 -4.45
N GLY A 557 -8.93 -15.83 -4.54
CA GLY A 557 -8.73 -17.23 -4.85
C GLY A 557 -10.01 -17.93 -5.24
N TRP A 558 -9.85 -19.11 -5.81
CA TRP A 558 -10.97 -19.99 -6.17
C TRP A 558 -11.37 -20.85 -4.97
N CYS A 559 -12.68 -21.01 -4.74
CA CYS A 559 -13.19 -21.88 -3.70
C CYS A 559 -13.49 -23.28 -4.23
N ASN A 560 -12.85 -24.30 -3.65
CA ASN A 560 -13.27 -25.68 -3.88
C ASN A 560 -14.44 -26.05 -2.97
N TYR A 561 -15.67 -25.94 -3.47
CA TYR A 561 -16.89 -26.26 -2.69
C TYR A 561 -17.04 -27.74 -2.31
N GLN A 562 -16.23 -28.65 -2.85
CA GLN A 562 -16.22 -30.05 -2.42
C GLN A 562 -15.41 -30.23 -1.12
N PHE A 563 -14.34 -29.45 -0.93
CA PHE A 563 -13.45 -29.57 0.23
C PHE A 563 -13.56 -28.38 1.19
N GLY A 564 -14.16 -27.26 0.79
CA GLY A 564 -14.21 -26.01 1.53
C GLY A 564 -12.81 -25.40 1.73
N VAL A 565 -11.98 -25.43 0.68
CA VAL A 565 -10.59 -24.94 0.73
C VAL A 565 -10.36 -23.95 -0.41
N CYS A 566 -9.75 -22.81 -0.09
CA CYS A 566 -9.35 -21.80 -1.06
C CYS A 566 -8.04 -22.17 -1.75
N THR A 567 -8.01 -21.99 -3.07
CA THR A 567 -6.77 -21.99 -3.86
C THR A 567 -6.45 -20.55 -4.24
N CYS A 568 -5.42 -19.99 -3.62
CA CYS A 568 -5.08 -18.58 -3.77
C CYS A 568 -4.43 -18.28 -5.12
N ARG A 569 -4.73 -17.11 -5.67
CA ARG A 569 -4.05 -16.60 -6.86
C ARG A 569 -2.59 -16.25 -6.53
N ALA A 570 -1.76 -16.15 -7.56
CA ALA A 570 -0.34 -15.82 -7.40
C ALA A 570 -0.15 -14.55 -6.55
N GLY A 571 0.77 -14.61 -5.59
CA GLY A 571 1.04 -13.53 -4.64
C GLY A 571 0.19 -13.55 -3.37
N PHE A 572 -0.83 -14.42 -3.27
CA PHE A 572 -1.72 -14.49 -2.10
C PHE A 572 -1.56 -15.81 -1.35
N GLU A 573 -1.72 -15.76 -0.02
CA GLU A 573 -1.71 -16.90 0.88
C GLU A 573 -2.67 -16.72 2.05
N GLY A 574 -2.70 -17.69 2.96
CA GLY A 574 -3.68 -17.78 4.04
C GLY A 574 -4.80 -18.77 3.71
N MET A 575 -5.59 -19.13 4.72
CA MET A 575 -6.66 -20.11 4.54
C MET A 575 -7.82 -19.58 3.69
N ALA A 576 -7.99 -18.26 3.68
CA ALA A 576 -8.95 -17.51 2.89
C ALA A 576 -8.25 -16.61 1.86
N CYS A 577 -6.97 -16.82 1.52
CA CYS A 577 -6.23 -15.92 0.63
C CYS A 577 -6.22 -14.45 1.09
N GLU A 578 -6.33 -14.26 2.40
CA GLU A 578 -6.50 -12.97 3.06
C GLU A 578 -5.18 -12.20 3.19
N LYS A 579 -4.05 -12.81 2.82
CA LYS A 579 -2.71 -12.25 2.94
C LYS A 579 -2.04 -12.11 1.58
N LEU A 580 -1.47 -10.95 1.31
CA LEU A 580 -0.50 -10.74 0.26
C LEU A 580 0.83 -11.26 0.78
N ALA A 581 1.29 -12.36 0.20
CA ALA A 581 2.45 -13.11 0.67
C ALA A 581 3.74 -12.33 0.43
N CYS A 582 4.74 -12.56 1.27
CA CYS A 582 6.08 -12.05 1.01
C CYS A 582 6.63 -12.58 -0.32
N PRO A 583 7.42 -11.77 -1.04
CA PRO A 583 8.10 -12.21 -2.25
C PRO A 583 8.91 -13.50 -2.04
N THR A 584 8.77 -14.42 -2.99
CA THR A 584 9.57 -15.64 -3.08
C THR A 584 10.55 -15.49 -4.23
N ALA A 585 11.84 -15.66 -3.94
CA ALA A 585 12.87 -15.55 -4.96
C ALA A 585 12.84 -16.74 -5.91
N VAL A 586 13.61 -16.67 -7.00
CA VAL A 586 13.72 -17.74 -8.01
C VAL A 586 14.15 -19.09 -7.41
N ASN A 587 14.83 -19.07 -6.26
CA ASN A 587 15.22 -20.27 -5.51
C ASN A 587 14.07 -20.93 -4.71
N GLY A 588 12.87 -20.34 -4.72
CA GLY A 588 11.68 -20.81 -4.02
C GLY A 588 11.65 -20.50 -2.51
N LEU A 589 12.61 -19.73 -1.99
CA LEU A 589 12.66 -19.32 -0.60
C LEU A 589 11.99 -17.94 -0.42
N THR A 590 11.13 -17.83 0.58
CA THR A 590 10.59 -16.55 1.04
C THR A 590 11.73 -15.63 1.45
N CYS A 591 11.71 -14.38 0.97
CA CYS A 591 12.76 -13.39 1.20
C CYS A 591 14.17 -13.91 0.85
N SER A 592 14.28 -14.75 -0.18
CA SER A 592 15.53 -15.41 -0.62
C SER A 592 16.25 -16.26 0.44
N GLY A 593 15.67 -16.45 1.63
CA GLY A 593 16.38 -16.96 2.80
C GLY A 593 17.37 -15.97 3.44
N HIS A 594 17.23 -14.67 3.11
CA HIS A 594 18.07 -13.55 3.55
C HIS A 594 17.24 -12.44 4.21
N GLY A 595 16.11 -12.80 4.81
CA GLY A 595 15.24 -11.87 5.51
C GLY A 595 14.11 -12.59 6.22
N VAL A 596 13.32 -11.81 6.95
CA VAL A 596 12.13 -12.26 7.68
C VAL A 596 10.88 -11.68 7.03
N CYS A 597 9.90 -12.52 6.77
CA CYS A 597 8.59 -12.08 6.30
C CYS A 597 7.79 -11.50 7.46
N LEU A 598 7.38 -10.24 7.36
CA LEU A 598 6.67 -9.50 8.41
C LEU A 598 5.42 -8.82 7.84
N SER A 599 4.36 -8.74 8.64
CA SER A 599 3.20 -7.91 8.28
C SER A 599 3.55 -6.43 8.37
N MET A 600 2.69 -5.57 7.82
CA MET A 600 2.86 -4.13 7.95
C MET A 600 2.87 -3.65 9.41
N ALA A 601 2.01 -4.23 10.26
CA ALA A 601 1.99 -3.96 11.70
C ALA A 601 3.32 -4.32 12.38
N ASP A 602 3.93 -5.46 12.00
CA ASP A 602 5.22 -5.89 12.54
C ASP A 602 6.39 -5.06 11.98
N LEU A 603 6.33 -4.67 10.71
CA LEU A 603 7.33 -3.79 10.08
C LEU A 603 7.35 -2.41 10.74
N ALA A 604 6.20 -1.85 11.10
CA ALA A 604 6.10 -0.58 11.83
C ALA A 604 6.88 -0.62 13.17
N GLN A 605 6.83 -1.76 13.88
CA GLN A 605 7.57 -1.97 15.13
C GLN A 605 9.09 -2.13 14.93
N LYS A 606 9.55 -2.38 13.70
CA LYS A 606 10.98 -2.45 13.35
C LYS A 606 11.60 -1.10 13.00
N ASN A 607 10.82 -0.02 12.96
CA ASN A 607 11.37 1.32 12.71
C ASN A 607 12.25 1.75 13.89
N ARG A 608 13.57 1.82 13.66
CA ARG A 608 14.61 2.15 14.67
C ARG A 608 15.03 3.62 14.64
N GLU A 609 14.43 4.46 13.79
CA GLU A 609 14.79 5.88 13.65
C GLU A 609 14.18 6.77 14.74
N VAL A 610 13.12 6.30 15.36
CA VAL A 610 12.38 7.02 16.40
C VAL A 610 12.58 6.35 17.76
N THR A 611 12.62 7.17 18.81
CA THR A 611 12.80 6.68 20.20
C THR A 611 11.64 5.80 20.67
N THR A 612 10.47 5.91 20.03
CA THR A 612 9.31 5.04 20.20
C THR A 612 8.77 4.62 18.83
N PRO A 613 8.75 3.32 18.48
CA PRO A 613 8.21 2.86 17.19
C PRO A 613 6.75 3.27 16.99
N TYR A 614 6.40 3.62 15.75
CA TYR A 614 5.02 3.88 15.36
C TYR A 614 4.21 2.58 15.33
N ALA A 615 2.90 2.70 15.56
CA ALA A 615 1.97 1.59 15.43
C ALA A 615 1.20 1.73 14.11
N TYR A 616 0.90 0.59 13.48
CA TYR A 616 0.07 0.50 12.29
C TYR A 616 -0.99 -0.56 12.53
N GLY A 617 -2.27 -0.16 12.60
CA GLY A 617 -3.40 -1.07 12.78
C GLY A 617 -3.46 -1.80 14.13
N ASN A 618 -3.14 -1.12 15.24
CA ASN A 618 -2.99 -1.80 16.53
C ASN A 618 -4.34 -2.12 17.23
N ALA A 619 -4.67 -3.41 17.29
CA ALA A 619 -5.81 -3.95 18.05
C ALA A 619 -5.77 -3.67 19.58
N ASP A 620 -4.59 -3.49 20.19
CA ASP A 620 -4.42 -3.25 21.64
C ASP A 620 -4.96 -1.88 22.10
N ARG A 621 -5.24 -0.96 21.16
CA ARG A 621 -5.92 0.32 21.44
C ARG A 621 -7.39 0.34 21.04
N GLY A 622 -7.93 -0.76 20.53
CA GLY A 622 -9.35 -0.87 20.16
C GLY A 622 -9.79 0.05 19.01
N GLN A 623 -8.84 0.54 18.20
CA GLN A 623 -9.11 1.34 17.00
C GLN A 623 -8.38 0.71 15.81
N LEU A 624 -9.08 -0.15 15.07
CA LEU A 624 -8.76 -0.39 13.66
C LEU A 624 -9.39 0.78 12.90
N THR A 625 -8.57 1.59 12.24
CA THR A 625 -9.07 2.67 11.37
C THR A 625 -9.22 2.15 9.95
N ALA A 626 -10.06 2.79 9.14
CA ALA A 626 -10.26 2.39 7.73
C ALA A 626 -8.95 2.51 6.93
N GLU A 627 -8.03 3.39 7.35
CA GLU A 627 -6.77 3.69 6.69
C GLU A 627 -5.65 2.67 6.95
N ALA A 628 -5.84 1.75 7.91
CA ALA A 628 -4.87 0.70 8.26
C ALA A 628 -5.48 -0.71 8.17
N TRP A 629 -6.46 -0.91 7.28
CA TRP A 629 -7.14 -2.20 7.09
C TRP A 629 -6.21 -3.34 6.67
N ASP A 630 -5.07 -2.98 6.07
CA ASP A 630 -4.07 -3.84 5.46
C ASP A 630 -2.94 -4.23 6.41
N HIS A 631 -2.95 -3.75 7.65
CA HIS A 631 -1.89 -3.92 8.63
C HIS A 631 -1.43 -5.38 8.84
N ASP A 632 -2.37 -6.34 8.80
CA ASP A 632 -2.12 -7.78 8.91
C ASP A 632 -2.44 -8.55 7.62
N LYS A 633 -2.68 -7.83 6.52
CA LYS A 633 -2.98 -8.38 5.20
C LYS A 633 -1.83 -8.26 4.23
N ILE A 634 -1.00 -7.21 4.33
CA ILE A 634 0.17 -7.03 3.46
C ILE A 634 1.45 -7.42 4.20
N TYR A 635 2.25 -8.27 3.58
CA TYR A 635 3.53 -8.74 4.11
C TYR A 635 4.69 -8.37 3.20
N GLY A 636 5.77 -7.93 3.83
CA GLY A 636 7.01 -7.53 3.17
C GLY A 636 8.22 -8.26 3.75
N CYS A 637 9.31 -8.27 2.97
CA CYS A 637 10.57 -8.85 3.41
C CYS A 637 11.43 -7.84 4.16
N TYR A 638 11.67 -8.08 5.45
CA TYR A 638 12.68 -7.37 6.22
C TYR A 638 14.04 -8.07 6.08
N CYS A 639 14.93 -7.51 5.28
CA CYS A 639 16.18 -8.16 4.91
C CYS A 639 17.22 -8.22 6.04
N ASP A 640 18.04 -9.28 6.02
CA ASP A 640 19.16 -9.46 6.92
C ASP A 640 20.20 -8.35 6.71
N GLY A 641 20.64 -7.71 7.80
CA GLY A 641 21.58 -6.59 7.77
C GLY A 641 20.95 -5.19 7.96
N GLY A 642 19.67 -5.09 8.34
CA GLY A 642 18.97 -3.84 8.67
C GLY A 642 17.89 -3.48 7.65
N ASP A 643 17.24 -2.32 7.74
CA ASP A 643 16.18 -1.90 6.79
C ASP A 643 16.74 -1.45 5.42
N ALA A 644 16.00 -1.68 4.33
CA ALA A 644 16.36 -1.32 2.96
C ALA A 644 16.40 0.21 2.72
N ARG A 645 15.65 0.99 3.51
CA ARG A 645 15.73 2.46 3.49
C ARG A 645 16.95 3.00 4.23
N TYR A 646 17.56 2.23 5.13
CA TYR A 646 18.63 2.71 6.02
C TYR A 646 19.77 1.69 6.15
N PRO A 647 20.76 1.79 5.24
CA PRO A 647 21.84 0.82 5.11
C PRO A 647 22.87 1.02 6.23
N TYR A 648 22.67 0.38 7.38
CA TYR A 648 23.79 0.15 8.30
C TYR A 648 24.71 -0.89 7.65
N ASN A 649 25.89 -0.44 7.23
CA ASN A 649 26.97 -1.32 6.83
C ASN A 649 27.20 -2.34 7.96
N GLY A 650 26.86 -3.60 7.71
CA GLY A 650 26.80 -4.62 8.77
C GLY A 650 28.16 -4.99 9.40
N PRO A 651 28.17 -6.00 10.28
CA PRO A 651 29.20 -6.14 11.32
C PRO A 651 30.63 -6.36 10.82
N ARG A 652 31.59 -5.76 11.56
CA ARG A 652 33.05 -5.78 11.33
C ARG A 652 33.65 -7.20 11.34
N ALA A 653 34.63 -7.45 10.47
CA ALA A 653 35.66 -8.48 10.69
C ALA A 653 36.97 -7.79 11.09
N HIS A 654 37.42 -7.99 12.35
CA HIS A 654 38.62 -7.35 12.89
C HIS A 654 39.88 -8.17 12.55
N ILE A 655 40.64 -7.77 11.52
CA ILE A 655 41.94 -8.39 11.19
C ILE A 655 43.06 -7.35 11.39
N SER A 656 43.93 -7.59 12.37
CA SER A 656 45.20 -6.86 12.55
C SER A 656 45.10 -5.32 12.73
N GLY A 657 44.10 -4.83 13.47
CA GLY A 657 44.05 -3.41 13.88
C GLY A 657 43.75 -2.43 12.76
N SER A 658 43.18 -2.90 11.65
CA SER A 658 42.74 -2.08 10.52
C SER A 658 41.37 -2.56 10.06
N TYR A 659 40.39 -1.66 10.02
CA TYR A 659 39.03 -1.98 9.60
C TYR A 659 39.00 -2.24 8.09
N VAL A 660 38.47 -3.39 7.69
CA VAL A 660 38.22 -3.76 6.30
C VAL A 660 36.75 -4.02 6.11
N ASN A 661 36.16 -3.32 5.14
CA ASN A 661 34.80 -3.61 4.70
C ASN A 661 34.79 -5.00 4.05
N ASN A 662 34.00 -5.89 4.63
CA ASN A 662 33.70 -7.18 4.02
C ASN A 662 32.41 -7.01 3.20
N PRO A 663 32.44 -7.13 1.87
CA PRO A 663 31.22 -7.08 1.03
C PRO A 663 30.16 -8.11 1.47
N ALA A 664 30.58 -9.23 2.06
CA ALA A 664 29.67 -10.24 2.58
C ALA A 664 28.89 -9.81 3.84
N ALA A 665 29.31 -8.73 4.52
CA ALA A 665 28.71 -8.24 5.76
C ALA A 665 27.68 -7.11 5.56
N GLN A 666 27.52 -6.56 4.35
CA GLN A 666 26.68 -5.37 4.10
C GLN A 666 25.17 -5.68 4.04
N GLY A 667 24.76 -6.92 4.24
CA GLY A 667 23.35 -7.31 4.25
C GLY A 667 22.73 -7.41 2.85
N TYR A 668 21.40 -7.56 2.85
CA TYR A 668 20.60 -7.75 1.65
C TYR A 668 19.53 -6.67 1.52
N THR A 669 19.08 -6.42 0.30
CA THR A 669 18.08 -5.41 -0.04
C THR A 669 17.22 -5.87 -1.22
N GLY A 670 16.31 -5.01 -1.65
CA GLY A 670 15.30 -5.31 -2.65
C GLY A 670 14.07 -5.99 -2.05
N PRO A 671 13.02 -6.17 -2.87
CA PRO A 671 11.72 -6.63 -2.41
C PRO A 671 11.73 -8.05 -1.82
N ASP A 672 12.62 -8.90 -2.30
CA ASP A 672 12.75 -10.32 -1.91
C ASP A 672 14.09 -10.62 -1.23
N CYS A 673 14.85 -9.60 -0.83
CA CYS A 673 16.19 -9.73 -0.25
C CYS A 673 17.20 -10.52 -1.10
N SER A 674 17.01 -10.57 -2.43
CA SER A 674 17.96 -11.23 -3.34
C SER A 674 19.17 -10.37 -3.68
N LEU A 675 19.06 -9.04 -3.52
CA LEU A 675 20.10 -8.10 -3.93
C LEU A 675 21.05 -7.81 -2.77
N ARG A 676 22.34 -7.67 -3.06
CA ARG A 676 23.31 -7.16 -2.09
C ARG A 676 23.17 -5.65 -1.94
N ARG A 677 23.35 -5.16 -0.72
CA ARG A 677 23.54 -3.73 -0.46
C ARG A 677 24.92 -3.29 -0.89
N CYS A 678 25.00 -2.05 -1.34
CA CYS A 678 26.26 -1.37 -1.58
C CYS A 678 26.54 -0.30 -0.52
N PRO A 679 27.80 0.10 -0.35
CA PRO A 679 28.16 1.21 0.51
C PRO A 679 27.43 2.49 0.12
N HIS A 680 27.02 3.25 1.13
CA HIS A 680 26.49 4.59 0.97
C HIS A 680 27.51 5.60 1.49
N GLY A 681 27.47 6.81 0.93
CA GLY A 681 28.35 7.90 1.31
C GLY A 681 27.79 9.26 0.92
N ASP A 682 28.51 10.28 1.35
CA ASP A 682 28.24 11.69 1.07
C ASP A 682 28.58 12.00 -0.39
N ASP A 683 27.74 12.74 -1.10
CA ASP A 683 28.07 13.16 -2.45
C ASP A 683 29.12 14.30 -2.37
N PRO A 684 30.36 14.12 -2.85
CA PRO A 684 31.45 15.09 -2.61
C PRO A 684 31.32 16.42 -3.37
N VAL A 685 30.20 16.67 -4.04
CA VAL A 685 29.92 17.92 -4.77
C VAL A 685 28.59 18.56 -4.39
N THR A 686 27.89 18.04 -3.39
CA THR A 686 26.76 18.69 -2.72
C THR A 686 27.28 19.45 -1.50
N GLY A 687 26.75 20.65 -1.23
CA GLY A 687 27.15 21.49 -0.09
C GLY A 687 27.86 22.81 -0.45
N GLU A 688 28.16 23.62 0.56
CA GLU A 688 28.95 24.86 0.39
C GLU A 688 30.45 24.53 0.42
N LEU A 689 31.24 25.20 -0.43
CA LEU A 689 32.70 25.11 -0.37
C LEU A 689 33.18 25.76 0.93
N ARG A 690 33.84 24.97 1.78
CA ARG A 690 34.45 25.42 3.03
C ARG A 690 35.94 25.15 3.03
N GLU A 691 36.66 26.03 3.71
CA GLU A 691 38.10 25.93 3.83
C GLU A 691 38.48 24.97 4.97
N VAL A 692 39.22 23.92 4.62
CA VAL A 692 39.72 22.91 5.54
C VAL A 692 41.23 22.84 5.44
N GLN A 693 41.91 22.90 6.58
CA GLN A 693 43.35 22.75 6.64
C GLN A 693 43.75 21.52 7.41
N VAL A 694 44.63 20.73 6.81
CA VAL A 694 45.19 19.52 7.42
C VAL A 694 46.60 19.83 7.86
N ILE A 695 46.83 19.72 9.15
CA ILE A 695 48.11 20.03 9.78
C ILE A 695 48.80 18.70 10.10
N PRO A 696 49.78 18.26 9.29
CA PRO A 696 50.50 17.02 9.55
C PRO A 696 51.41 17.18 10.76
N CYS A 697 51.25 16.33 11.79
CA CYS A 697 52.14 16.30 12.95
C CYS A 697 52.61 14.87 13.26
N ARG A 698 53.93 14.65 13.20
CA ARG A 698 54.57 13.32 13.33
C ARG A 698 55.44 13.17 14.57
N LEU A 699 55.06 13.82 15.65
CA LEU A 699 55.76 13.71 16.93
C LEU A 699 55.15 12.61 17.80
N ASP A 700 56.01 11.78 18.39
CA ASP A 700 55.62 10.83 19.45
C ASP A 700 55.96 11.34 20.86
N THR A 701 56.69 12.46 20.97
CA THR A 701 57.06 13.13 22.22
C THR A 701 57.30 14.62 21.99
N GLY A 702 57.35 15.42 23.06
CA GLY A 702 57.72 16.84 22.99
C GLY A 702 56.54 17.79 22.74
N THR A 703 56.83 18.97 22.19
CA THR A 703 55.82 20.00 21.91
C THR A 703 55.96 20.59 20.51
N PHE A 704 54.92 21.26 20.04
CA PHE A 704 54.87 21.96 18.76
C PHE A 704 54.21 23.33 18.91
N THR A 705 54.35 24.17 17.88
CA THR A 705 53.68 25.46 17.78
C THR A 705 53.00 25.58 16.42
N LEU A 706 51.90 26.32 16.37
CA LEU A 706 51.18 26.68 15.15
C LEU A 706 51.46 28.15 14.84
N SER A 707 51.56 28.52 13.57
CA SER A 707 51.76 29.91 13.17
C SER A 707 50.90 30.28 11.96
N TRP A 708 50.36 31.50 12.00
CA TRP A 708 49.44 32.03 11.01
C TRP A 708 49.56 33.55 10.98
N GLY A 709 49.66 34.15 9.79
CA GLY A 709 49.74 35.61 9.64
C GLY A 709 50.89 36.30 10.38
N GLY A 710 51.98 35.58 10.71
CA GLY A 710 53.12 36.10 11.48
C GLY A 710 52.98 36.00 13.01
N SER A 711 51.85 35.51 13.51
CA SER A 711 51.62 35.15 14.92
C SER A 711 51.97 33.69 15.17
N THR A 712 52.35 33.34 16.39
CA THR A 712 52.67 31.96 16.83
C THR A 712 51.86 31.62 18.08
N SER A 713 51.30 30.42 18.12
CA SER A 713 50.56 29.87 19.25
C SER A 713 51.47 29.66 20.47
N SER A 714 50.87 29.33 21.62
CA SER A 714 51.64 28.79 22.74
C SER A 714 52.20 27.39 22.39
N SER A 715 53.08 26.85 23.24
CA SER A 715 53.66 25.52 23.05
C SER A 715 52.63 24.43 23.36
N ILE A 716 52.22 23.68 22.35
CA ILE A 716 51.20 22.62 22.42
C ILE A 716 51.91 21.26 22.59
N ALA A 717 51.46 20.42 23.52
CA ALA A 717 52.01 19.08 23.71
C ALA A 717 51.68 18.14 22.52
N TYR A 718 52.58 17.22 22.18
CA TYR A 718 52.34 16.26 21.08
C TYR A 718 51.07 15.42 21.30
N ASN A 719 50.74 15.11 22.55
CA ASN A 719 49.56 14.35 22.96
C ASN A 719 48.38 15.26 23.37
N ALA A 720 48.38 16.53 22.95
CA ALA A 720 47.29 17.44 23.22
C ALA A 720 45.97 16.92 22.62
N ILE A 721 44.87 17.20 23.30
CA ILE A 721 43.52 16.89 22.83
C ILE A 721 43.04 17.96 21.85
N ALA A 722 42.06 17.62 21.01
CA ALA A 722 41.55 18.49 19.95
C ALA A 722 41.11 19.86 20.48
N ALA A 723 40.48 19.90 21.65
CA ALA A 723 40.00 21.15 22.26
C ALA A 723 41.13 22.12 22.66
N THR A 724 42.30 21.59 23.06
CA THR A 724 43.49 22.40 23.31
C THR A 724 44.00 23.03 22.02
N VAL A 725 44.04 22.25 20.93
CA VAL A 725 44.44 22.73 19.60
C VAL A 725 43.42 23.75 19.07
N GLU A 726 42.12 23.49 19.22
CA GLU A 726 41.01 24.36 18.82
C GLU A 726 41.14 25.75 19.47
N THR A 727 41.39 25.80 20.78
CA THR A 727 41.57 27.06 21.51
C THR A 727 42.77 27.86 20.98
N GLU A 728 43.88 27.19 20.71
CA GLU A 728 45.08 27.83 20.16
C GLU A 728 44.86 28.32 18.73
N VAL A 729 44.18 27.54 17.88
CA VAL A 729 43.85 27.93 16.50
C VAL A 729 42.88 29.12 16.47
N GLN A 730 41.83 29.10 17.29
CA GLN A 730 40.87 30.21 17.37
C GLN A 730 41.53 31.48 17.91
N SER A 731 42.40 31.35 18.92
CA SER A 731 43.19 32.48 19.43
C SER A 731 44.20 33.01 18.40
N LEU A 732 44.77 32.13 17.58
CA LEU A 732 45.80 32.46 16.60
C LEU A 732 45.20 33.15 15.35
N THR A 733 44.07 32.65 14.87
CA THR A 733 43.44 33.09 13.61
C THR A 733 42.35 34.15 13.83
N SER A 734 41.81 34.28 15.04
CA SER A 734 40.59 35.05 15.34
C SER A 734 39.36 34.64 14.52
N LEU A 735 39.41 33.46 13.89
CA LEU A 735 38.31 32.83 13.20
C LEU A 735 37.69 31.76 14.10
N ALA A 736 36.39 31.53 13.94
CA ALA A 736 35.79 30.30 14.47
C ALA A 736 36.44 29.12 13.74
N ALA A 737 36.91 28.14 14.50
CA ALA A 737 37.54 26.95 13.97
C ALA A 737 37.12 25.74 14.80
N THR A 738 36.88 24.61 14.16
CA THR A 738 36.64 23.34 14.84
C THR A 738 37.79 22.39 14.51
N VAL A 739 38.33 21.71 15.52
CA VAL A 739 39.46 20.80 15.34
C VAL A 739 39.02 19.38 15.66
N HIS A 740 39.36 18.46 14.76
CA HIS A 740 39.27 17.03 15.01
C HIS A 740 40.56 16.35 14.52
N PHE A 741 40.77 15.10 14.92
CA PHE A 741 41.94 14.32 14.51
C PHE A 741 41.51 13.27 13.50
N SER A 742 42.28 13.10 12.43
CA SER A 742 41.98 12.12 11.37
C SER A 742 41.92 10.69 11.94
N GLU A 743 42.79 10.37 12.90
CA GLU A 743 42.82 9.08 13.60
C GLU A 743 43.15 9.27 15.09
N GLY A 744 42.46 8.53 15.96
CA GLY A 744 42.73 8.50 17.41
C GLY A 744 42.34 9.77 18.17
N HIS A 745 43.01 9.99 19.31
CA HIS A 745 42.66 11.03 20.30
C HIS A 745 43.80 12.01 20.64
N ILE A 746 44.87 12.04 19.86
CA ILE A 746 46.05 12.90 20.10
C ILE A 746 46.43 13.73 18.87
N ALA A 747 46.99 14.91 19.12
CA ALA A 747 47.37 15.87 18.07
C ALA A 747 48.48 15.38 17.12
N CYS A 748 49.40 14.54 17.61
CA CYS A 748 50.56 14.08 16.86
C CYS A 748 50.81 12.60 17.06
N ASN A 749 51.16 11.91 15.97
CA ASN A 749 51.58 10.51 16.00
C ASN A 749 52.52 10.25 14.81
N ALA A 750 53.67 9.63 15.03
CA ALA A 750 54.60 9.30 13.95
C ALA A 750 54.02 8.32 12.91
N SER A 751 52.94 7.62 13.26
CA SER A 751 52.22 6.69 12.40
C SER A 751 51.26 7.37 11.44
N PHE A 752 50.94 8.67 11.62
CA PHE A 752 50.07 9.38 10.70
C PHE A 752 50.73 9.47 9.30
N GLY A 753 49.98 9.06 8.26
CA GLY A 753 50.38 9.14 6.86
C GLY A 753 50.64 10.59 6.40
N GLN A 754 51.00 10.83 5.12
CA GLN A 754 51.20 12.22 4.66
C GLN A 754 49.89 13.03 4.63
N GLN A 755 48.75 12.36 4.72
CA GLN A 755 47.41 12.93 4.71
C GLN A 755 46.71 12.84 6.09
N GLY A 756 47.37 12.30 7.13
CA GLY A 756 46.82 12.18 8.48
C GLY A 756 47.37 13.25 9.44
N GLY A 757 46.54 13.76 10.34
CA GLY A 757 46.92 14.81 11.29
C GLY A 757 45.74 15.52 11.92
N MET A 758 45.97 16.78 12.33
CA MET A 758 44.92 17.63 12.87
C MET A 758 44.15 18.27 11.71
N VAL A 759 42.84 18.09 11.69
CA VAL A 759 41.95 18.69 10.69
C VAL A 759 41.29 19.91 11.32
N VAL A 760 41.48 21.06 10.69
CA VAL A 760 40.93 22.35 11.11
C VAL A 760 39.89 22.79 10.10
N GLU A 761 38.64 22.90 10.55
CA GLU A 761 37.52 23.39 9.76
C GLU A 761 37.22 24.84 10.14
N PHE A 762 37.05 25.71 9.14
CA PHE A 762 36.66 27.12 9.36
C PHE A 762 35.20 27.35 8.94
N PRO A 763 34.21 27.12 9.83
CA PRO A 763 32.80 27.06 9.47
C PRO A 763 32.19 28.38 8.96
N THR A 764 32.83 29.52 9.21
CA THR A 764 32.31 30.85 8.85
C THR A 764 33.22 31.64 7.91
N ALA A 765 34.36 31.07 7.50
CA ALA A 765 35.25 31.71 6.56
C ALA A 765 34.77 31.48 5.12
N SER A 766 34.50 32.55 4.38
CA SER A 766 34.23 32.49 2.94
C SER A 766 35.49 32.85 2.16
N GLY A 767 36.05 31.89 1.42
CA GLY A 767 37.27 32.04 0.62
C GLY A 767 38.52 31.35 1.20
N ASP A 768 39.67 31.53 0.54
CA ASP A 768 40.97 30.97 0.94
C ASP A 768 41.41 31.47 2.33
N VAL A 769 41.47 30.57 3.32
CA VAL A 769 42.11 30.88 4.60
C VAL A 769 43.58 30.55 4.46
N ALA A 770 44.45 31.54 4.71
CA ALA A 770 45.89 31.36 4.65
C ALA A 770 46.38 30.16 5.51
N PRO A 771 47.47 29.49 5.12
CA PRO A 771 47.87 28.22 5.70
C PRO A 771 48.41 28.39 7.12
N ILE A 772 48.03 27.48 8.00
CA ILE A 772 48.63 27.30 9.31
C ILE A 772 49.93 26.50 9.15
N TYR A 773 51.04 27.04 9.64
CA TYR A 773 52.32 26.35 9.66
C TYR A 773 52.53 25.69 11.02
N VAL A 774 52.90 24.42 11.01
CA VAL A 774 53.29 23.69 12.22
C VAL A 774 54.81 23.64 12.36
N SER A 775 55.32 23.91 13.55
CA SER A 775 56.74 23.88 13.86
C SER A 775 57.02 23.08 15.12
N HIS A 776 57.89 22.09 15.00
CA HIS A 776 58.35 21.24 16.11
C HIS A 776 59.70 21.71 16.70
N ASN A 777 60.42 22.55 15.95
CA ASN A 777 61.65 23.27 16.30
C ASN A 777 61.73 24.51 15.39
N SER A 778 62.31 25.63 15.84
CA SER A 778 62.31 26.94 15.14
C SER A 778 62.95 26.99 13.72
N ALA A 779 63.37 25.86 13.14
CA ALA A 779 63.97 25.75 11.82
C ALA A 779 63.15 24.93 10.79
N ASP A 780 62.14 24.16 11.20
CA ASP A 780 61.34 23.28 10.32
C ASP A 780 59.85 23.61 10.46
N ALA A 781 59.38 24.60 9.69
CA ALA A 781 57.95 24.91 9.55
C ALA A 781 57.38 24.11 8.38
N VAL A 782 56.45 23.18 8.67
CA VAL A 782 55.71 22.43 7.66
C VAL A 782 54.41 23.16 7.38
N LYS A 783 54.14 23.46 6.10
CA LYS A 783 52.89 24.10 5.65
C LYS A 783 51.73 23.12 5.84
N SER A 784 50.58 23.58 6.35
CA SER A 784 49.34 22.81 6.26
C SER A 784 48.99 22.53 4.80
N MET A 785 48.32 21.41 4.58
CA MET A 785 47.69 21.12 3.30
C MET A 785 46.34 21.86 3.28
N GLU A 786 46.17 22.75 2.32
CA GLU A 786 44.93 23.51 2.09
C GLU A 786 44.03 22.70 1.16
N PHE A 787 42.78 22.53 1.55
CA PHE A 787 41.77 21.86 0.73
C PHE A 787 40.47 22.67 0.72
N TYR A 788 40.02 23.02 -0.48
CA TYR A 788 38.62 23.37 -0.70
C TYR A 788 37.83 22.10 -0.90
N ARG A 789 36.92 21.80 0.03
CA ARG A 789 36.00 20.67 -0.12
C ARG A 789 34.57 21.16 0.03
N HIS A 790 33.67 20.51 -0.70
CA HIS A 790 32.28 20.47 -0.31
C HIS A 790 32.25 19.61 0.94
N MET A 791 31.97 20.22 2.09
CA MET A 791 31.78 19.47 3.31
C MET A 791 30.44 19.85 3.89
N ASN A 792 29.55 18.89 3.80
CA ASN A 792 28.41 18.75 4.68
C ASN A 792 28.91 18.40 6.09
N TYR A 793 28.22 18.88 7.12
CA TYR A 793 28.48 18.59 8.51
C TYR A 793 28.28 17.10 8.83
N THR A 794 29.26 16.55 9.54
CA THR A 794 29.10 15.31 10.28
C THR A 794 28.32 15.59 11.57
N GLU A 795 27.34 14.76 11.89
CA GLU A 795 26.53 14.85 13.10
C GLU A 795 27.41 14.72 14.37
N VAL A 796 27.23 15.65 15.32
CA VAL A 796 27.94 15.67 16.61
C VAL A 796 26.96 15.87 17.75
N GLN A 797 26.84 14.85 18.59
CA GLN A 797 26.08 14.92 19.84
C GLN A 797 27.03 15.12 21.02
N THR A 798 26.74 16.10 21.87
CA THR A 798 27.47 16.33 23.12
C THR A 798 26.68 15.80 24.30
N VAL A 799 27.27 14.86 25.02
CA VAL A 799 26.72 14.28 26.24
C VAL A 799 27.34 14.97 27.46
N ARG A 800 26.51 15.71 28.18
CA ARG A 800 26.87 16.27 29.49
C ARG A 800 26.54 15.24 30.57
N CYS A 801 27.53 14.86 31.37
CA CYS A 801 27.34 13.98 32.53
C CYS A 801 27.98 14.58 33.78
N ILE A 802 27.22 14.73 34.87
CA ILE A 802 27.69 15.24 36.18
C ILE A 802 27.63 14.18 37.29
N ALA A 803 27.74 12.90 36.91
CA ALA A 803 27.78 11.81 37.87
C ALA A 803 29.17 11.69 38.54
N THR A 804 29.19 11.37 39.84
CA THR A 804 30.42 11.18 40.62
C THR A 804 30.74 9.72 40.94
N SER A 805 29.85 8.79 40.59
CA SER A 805 30.05 7.34 40.71
C SER A 805 29.02 6.58 39.87
N GLY A 806 29.25 5.27 39.65
CA GLY A 806 28.32 4.37 38.98
C GLY A 806 28.69 4.05 37.53
N SER A 807 27.75 3.44 36.83
CA SER A 807 27.84 3.10 35.41
C SER A 807 26.52 3.40 34.70
N PHE A 808 26.57 3.64 33.41
CA PHE A 808 25.41 3.85 32.54
C PHE A 808 25.55 2.99 31.28
N THR A 809 24.47 2.86 30.53
CA THR A 809 24.46 2.33 29.18
C THR A 809 24.02 3.43 28.23
N MET A 810 24.46 3.34 26.97
CA MET A 810 23.98 4.19 25.88
C MET A 810 23.13 3.35 24.96
N THR A 811 21.97 3.88 24.55
CA THR A 811 21.10 3.25 23.56
C THR A 811 21.11 4.12 22.30
N PHE A 812 21.37 3.48 21.15
CA PHE A 812 21.31 4.08 19.83
C PHE A 812 20.50 3.17 18.89
N ARG A 813 19.45 3.73 18.27
CA ARG A 813 18.58 3.01 17.33
C ARG A 813 18.13 1.61 17.84
N GLY A 814 17.73 1.58 19.11
CA GLY A 814 17.20 0.37 19.78
C GLY A 814 18.24 -0.62 20.32
N GLU A 815 19.54 -0.43 20.08
CA GLU A 815 20.60 -1.26 20.66
C GLU A 815 21.28 -0.57 21.82
N THR A 816 21.57 -1.32 22.88
CA THR A 816 22.12 -0.80 24.13
C THR A 816 23.53 -1.35 24.37
N THR A 817 24.46 -0.46 24.70
CA THR A 817 25.84 -0.86 25.01
C THR A 817 25.89 -1.73 26.27
N GLY A 818 27.03 -2.40 26.49
CA GLY A 818 27.39 -2.85 27.84
C GLY A 818 27.50 -1.68 28.83
N ALA A 819 27.64 -1.98 30.12
CA ALA A 819 27.80 -0.96 31.15
C ALA A 819 29.12 -0.18 30.97
N ILE A 820 29.02 1.14 30.83
CA ILE A 820 30.11 2.10 30.70
C ILE A 820 30.30 2.78 32.07
N ALA A 821 31.53 2.79 32.58
CA ALA A 821 31.84 3.45 33.85
C ALA A 821 31.75 4.97 33.73
N TYR A 822 31.33 5.67 34.80
CA TYR A 822 31.34 7.15 34.82
C TYR A 822 32.74 7.76 34.58
N THR A 823 33.80 7.00 34.85
CA THR A 823 35.22 7.34 34.62
C THR A 823 35.76 6.85 33.29
N ALA A 824 34.91 6.35 32.38
CA ALA A 824 35.37 5.81 31.11
C ALA A 824 36.19 6.85 30.34
N THR A 825 37.26 6.37 29.72
CA THR A 825 38.10 7.11 28.77
C THR A 825 37.37 7.26 27.43
N PRO A 826 37.77 8.21 26.57
CA PRO A 826 37.17 8.35 25.23
C PRO A 826 37.19 7.03 24.44
N LEU A 827 38.31 6.30 24.49
CA LEU A 827 38.47 5.02 23.83
C LEU A 827 37.50 3.94 24.34
N GLU A 828 37.24 3.88 25.66
CA GLU A 828 36.31 2.90 26.22
C GLU A 828 34.86 3.19 25.80
N VAL A 829 34.50 4.47 25.69
CA VAL A 829 33.17 4.89 25.22
C VAL A 829 33.02 4.63 23.73
N GLU A 830 34.04 4.98 22.93
CA GLU A 830 34.11 4.69 21.49
C GLU A 830 33.97 3.19 21.24
N THR A 831 34.78 2.38 21.91
CA THR A 831 34.70 0.91 21.84
C THR A 831 33.31 0.38 22.22
N ALA A 832 32.67 0.96 23.24
CA ALA A 832 31.34 0.52 23.67
C ALA A 832 30.26 0.85 22.64
N LEU A 833 30.32 2.03 22.01
CA LEU A 833 29.38 2.46 20.96
C LEU A 833 29.59 1.69 19.66
N GLU A 834 30.84 1.48 19.23
CA GLU A 834 31.18 0.72 18.02
C GLU A 834 30.93 -0.80 18.12
N LEU A 835 30.59 -1.29 19.31
CA LEU A 835 30.10 -2.66 19.49
C LEU A 835 28.62 -2.80 19.15
N LEU A 836 27.88 -1.70 19.04
CA LEU A 836 26.50 -1.71 18.54
C LEU A 836 26.53 -1.98 17.03
N THR A 837 25.62 -2.81 16.53
CA THR A 837 25.55 -3.07 15.09
C THR A 837 24.97 -1.89 14.31
N THR A 838 24.36 -0.94 15.03
CA THR A 838 23.78 0.30 14.49
C THR A 838 24.78 1.45 14.38
N ILE A 839 26.02 1.28 14.85
CA ILE A 839 27.10 2.28 14.73
C ILE A 839 28.32 1.61 14.09
N GLN A 840 28.72 2.09 12.91
CA GLN A 840 29.89 1.57 12.22
C GLN A 840 31.18 2.26 12.65
N ASP A 841 31.17 3.59 12.84
CA ASP A 841 32.35 4.38 13.17
C ASP A 841 31.93 5.69 13.86
N VAL A 842 32.45 5.92 15.06
CA VAL A 842 32.25 7.15 15.84
C VAL A 842 33.57 7.63 16.39
N GLN A 843 33.73 8.95 16.49
CA GLN A 843 34.83 9.52 17.23
C GLN A 843 34.34 10.08 18.56
N VAL A 844 34.94 9.63 19.65
CA VAL A 844 34.67 10.21 20.97
C VAL A 844 35.79 11.15 21.39
N GLN A 845 35.44 12.38 21.73
CA GLN A 845 36.37 13.39 22.24
C GLN A 845 35.78 14.10 23.45
N PHE A 846 36.62 14.38 24.45
CA PHE A 846 36.18 15.11 25.64
C PHE A 846 36.55 16.59 25.52
N HIS A 847 35.64 17.48 25.90
CA HIS A 847 35.88 18.92 25.93
C HIS A 847 36.83 19.33 27.08
N THR A 848 37.42 20.54 27.03
CA THR A 848 38.53 21.00 27.90
C THR A 848 38.30 20.87 29.40
N ASN A 849 37.04 20.87 29.83
CA ASN A 849 36.67 20.85 31.24
C ASN A 849 36.39 19.42 31.74
N ASN A 850 36.52 18.38 30.91
CA ASN A 850 36.36 16.98 31.32
C ASN A 850 37.71 16.44 31.82
N ALA A 851 37.85 16.19 33.13
CA ALA A 851 39.13 15.86 33.79
C ALA A 851 39.64 14.42 33.52
N GLY A 852 39.64 13.97 32.26
CA GLY A 852 40.05 12.63 31.86
C GLY A 852 39.05 11.52 32.21
N SER A 853 37.81 11.88 32.55
CA SER A 853 36.70 11.01 32.93
C SER A 853 35.48 11.41 32.10
N PHE A 854 34.62 10.47 31.71
CA PHE A 854 33.41 10.76 30.93
C PHE A 854 32.47 11.74 31.64
N CYS A 855 32.22 11.53 32.94
CA CYS A 855 31.41 12.41 33.77
C CYS A 855 32.29 13.38 34.58
N ASN A 856 31.88 14.65 34.65
CA ASN A 856 32.52 15.69 35.46
C ASN A 856 31.52 16.74 35.97
N ASN A 857 31.61 17.11 37.25
CA ASN A 857 30.70 18.07 37.91
C ASN A 857 31.00 19.55 37.61
N GLY A 858 32.01 19.85 36.80
CA GLY A 858 32.42 21.21 36.45
C GLY A 858 31.93 21.71 35.08
N LEU A 859 31.03 20.98 34.41
CA LEU A 859 30.65 21.24 33.02
C LEU A 859 29.52 22.28 32.89
N GLY A 860 29.72 23.27 32.01
CA GLY A 860 28.71 24.22 31.54
C GLY A 860 27.70 23.62 30.55
N ALA A 861 26.81 24.45 29.99
CA ALA A 861 25.91 24.01 28.91
C ALA A 861 26.69 23.86 27.59
N GLY A 862 26.53 22.74 26.89
CA GLY A 862 27.31 22.41 25.68
C GLY A 862 28.73 21.88 25.95
N GLU A 863 29.09 21.66 27.22
CA GLU A 863 30.36 21.05 27.62
C GLU A 863 30.14 19.58 28.03
N GLY A 864 30.95 18.67 27.48
CA GLY A 864 30.81 17.23 27.74
C GLY A 864 31.65 16.37 26.81
N ALA A 865 31.28 15.09 26.71
CA ALA A 865 31.82 14.18 25.71
C ALA A 865 31.12 14.43 24.36
N ARG A 866 31.88 14.82 23.34
CA ARG A 866 31.44 14.94 21.94
C ARG A 866 31.54 13.57 21.28
N ILE A 867 30.44 13.09 20.74
CA ILE A 867 30.34 11.89 19.92
C ILE A 867 30.05 12.36 18.50
N ARG A 868 31.02 12.20 17.61
CA ARG A 868 30.91 12.52 16.18
C ARG A 868 30.61 11.23 15.42
N PHE A 869 29.50 11.17 14.71
CA PHE A 869 29.07 10.01 13.94
C PHE A 869 29.74 10.00 12.57
N LYS A 870 30.86 9.29 12.43
CA LYS A 870 31.63 9.31 11.19
C LYS A 870 30.92 8.54 10.07
N SER A 871 30.18 7.49 10.41
CA SER A 871 29.54 6.62 9.42
C SER A 871 28.05 6.88 9.25
N GLU A 872 27.35 7.26 10.31
CA GLU A 872 25.92 7.54 10.28
C GLU A 872 25.73 8.98 9.78
N LEU A 873 25.62 9.11 8.46
CA LEU A 873 25.47 10.40 7.77
C LEU A 873 24.06 10.99 7.97
N GLY A 874 23.93 12.30 7.78
CA GLY A 874 22.69 13.05 8.00
C GLY A 874 22.41 13.35 9.48
N ASP A 875 21.17 13.77 9.76
CA ASP A 875 20.67 14.07 11.10
C ASP A 875 20.29 12.75 11.81
N VAL A 876 21.09 12.33 12.81
CA VAL A 876 20.92 11.04 13.48
C VAL A 876 20.16 11.20 14.81
N PRO A 877 19.35 10.21 15.22
CA PRO A 877 18.57 10.33 16.45
C PRO A 877 19.47 10.49 17.70
N PRO A 878 19.01 11.23 18.73
CA PRO A 878 19.78 11.42 19.96
C PRO A 878 20.09 10.11 20.70
N LEU A 879 21.30 10.00 21.25
CA LEU A 879 21.69 8.95 22.19
C LEU A 879 20.83 9.01 23.46
N VAL A 880 20.38 7.84 23.93
CA VAL A 880 19.61 7.74 25.18
C VAL A 880 20.45 7.04 26.24
N LEU A 881 20.65 7.69 27.40
CA LEU A 881 21.43 7.14 28.50
C LEU A 881 20.54 6.52 29.58
N SER A 882 20.91 5.35 30.09
CA SER A 882 20.20 4.66 31.18
C SER A 882 21.15 4.08 32.24
N PRO A 883 20.88 4.25 33.55
CA PRO A 883 19.88 5.14 34.13
C PRO A 883 20.23 6.61 33.83
N THR A 884 19.25 7.51 33.83
CA THR A 884 19.46 8.96 33.68
C THR A 884 20.28 9.50 34.86
N LEU A 885 21.61 9.46 34.75
CA LEU A 885 22.58 9.90 35.75
C LEU A 885 22.81 11.43 35.69
N ASN A 886 21.75 12.24 35.78
CA ASN A 886 21.82 13.69 35.52
C ASN A 886 22.56 14.02 34.20
N THR A 887 22.27 13.23 33.17
CA THR A 887 22.87 13.31 31.86
C THR A 887 21.95 14.06 30.91
N GLU A 888 22.50 14.99 30.13
CA GLU A 888 21.79 15.70 29.06
C GLU A 888 22.54 15.46 27.75
N VAL A 889 21.81 15.13 26.68
CA VAL A 889 22.36 14.96 25.34
C VAL A 889 21.90 16.14 24.49
N PHE A 890 22.86 16.82 23.87
CA PHE A 890 22.63 17.96 23.00
C PHE A 890 23.11 17.63 21.60
N GLU A 891 22.30 17.92 20.60
CA GLU A 891 22.75 17.98 19.22
C GLU A 891 23.56 19.27 19.04
N THR A 892 24.88 19.15 18.95
CA THR A 892 25.81 20.31 18.88
C THR A 892 26.21 20.66 17.46
N THR A 893 26.14 19.71 16.55
CA THR A 893 26.29 19.94 15.12
C THR A 893 25.33 18.99 14.44
N LYS A 894 24.31 19.56 13.80
CA LYS A 894 23.35 18.82 13.00
C LYS A 894 24.01 18.31 11.73
N GLY A 895 23.99 17.01 11.50
CA GLY A 895 24.52 16.41 10.28
C GLY A 895 23.63 16.71 9.08
N ASP A 896 24.24 17.06 7.96
CA ASP A 896 23.55 17.28 6.68
C ASP A 896 24.22 16.52 5.52
N LYS A 897 25.23 15.67 5.80
CA LYS A 897 25.80 14.74 4.82
C LYS A 897 24.74 13.86 4.20
N GLU A 898 24.74 13.71 2.89
CA GLU A 898 23.81 12.79 2.26
C GLU A 898 24.23 11.34 2.52
N LEU A 899 23.26 10.43 2.56
CA LEU A 899 23.50 9.00 2.69
C LEU A 899 23.07 8.34 1.37
N VAL A 900 23.88 8.49 0.32
CA VAL A 900 23.50 8.02 -1.02
C VAL A 900 24.31 6.82 -1.45
N GLU A 901 23.66 5.86 -2.11
CA GLU A 901 24.31 4.65 -2.62
C GLU A 901 25.46 5.03 -3.56
N CYS A 902 26.65 4.53 -3.26
CA CYS A 902 27.88 4.86 -3.98
C CYS A 902 28.11 6.37 -4.15
N SER A 903 27.57 7.19 -3.24
CA SER A 903 27.67 8.66 -3.23
C SER A 903 27.20 9.32 -4.52
N ASN A 904 26.36 8.67 -5.32
CA ASN A 904 26.06 9.04 -6.71
C ASN A 904 27.32 9.15 -7.61
N ARG A 905 28.47 8.64 -7.20
CA ARG A 905 29.77 8.71 -7.91
C ARG A 905 30.34 7.33 -8.19
N GLY A 906 29.45 6.35 -8.27
CA GLY A 906 29.76 4.99 -8.66
C GLY A 906 28.50 4.18 -8.90
N TYR A 907 28.68 3.02 -9.51
CA TYR A 907 27.60 2.05 -9.74
C TYR A 907 27.67 0.90 -8.74
N CYS A 908 26.53 0.53 -8.16
CA CYS A 908 26.40 -0.60 -7.26
C CYS A 908 26.24 -1.94 -8.02
N ASP A 909 27.24 -2.83 -7.94
CA ASP A 909 27.07 -4.22 -8.37
C ASP A 909 26.25 -4.99 -7.32
N ARG A 910 24.97 -5.20 -7.61
CA ARG A 910 24.00 -5.88 -6.74
C ARG A 910 24.29 -7.36 -6.49
N SER A 911 25.17 -8.00 -7.28
CA SER A 911 25.51 -9.41 -7.10
C SER A 911 26.53 -9.62 -5.97
N ILE A 912 27.40 -8.63 -5.75
CA ILE A 912 28.48 -8.68 -4.75
C ILE A 912 28.38 -7.60 -3.67
N GLY A 913 27.58 -6.55 -3.88
CA GLY A 913 27.41 -5.45 -2.91
C GLY A 913 28.58 -4.49 -2.89
N ALA A 914 29.16 -4.19 -4.05
CA ALA A 914 30.32 -3.30 -4.15
C ALA A 914 30.06 -2.15 -5.12
N CYS A 915 30.50 -0.94 -4.74
CA CYS A 915 30.49 0.20 -5.63
C CYS A 915 31.71 0.16 -6.56
N SER A 916 31.44 0.25 -7.86
CA SER A 916 32.43 0.59 -8.86
C SER A 916 32.46 2.10 -9.04
N CYS A 917 33.48 2.75 -8.49
CA CYS A 917 33.59 4.22 -8.52
C CYS A 917 33.87 4.77 -9.92
N ASP A 918 33.32 5.96 -10.16
CA ASP A 918 33.51 6.72 -11.39
C ASP A 918 34.95 7.24 -11.48
N TYR A 919 35.37 7.62 -12.69
CA TYR A 919 36.73 8.12 -12.90
C TYR A 919 36.98 9.40 -12.09
N GLY A 920 38.08 9.41 -11.32
CA GLY A 920 38.44 10.52 -10.44
C GLY A 920 37.83 10.43 -9.03
N TYR A 921 36.94 9.46 -8.80
CA TYR A 921 36.35 9.17 -7.49
C TYR A 921 36.89 7.86 -6.91
N TRP A 922 37.08 7.85 -5.60
CA TRP A 922 37.58 6.70 -4.85
C TRP A 922 36.82 6.57 -3.54
N SER A 923 37.01 5.42 -2.93
CA SER A 923 36.55 5.14 -1.58
C SER A 923 37.08 6.17 -0.57
N SER A 924 36.19 6.69 0.27
CA SER A 924 36.52 7.67 1.30
C SER A 924 36.78 7.05 2.67
N ASP A 925 37.24 7.86 3.62
CA ASP A 925 37.26 7.56 5.05
C ASP A 925 36.10 8.21 5.83
N GLY A 926 35.22 8.96 5.15
CA GLY A 926 34.12 9.74 5.73
C GLY A 926 34.48 11.11 6.26
N ASP A 927 35.78 11.43 6.36
CA ASP A 927 36.32 12.72 6.80
C ASP A 927 36.94 13.50 5.62
N GLY A 928 36.57 13.13 4.40
CA GLY A 928 37.01 13.77 3.17
C GLY A 928 38.38 13.31 2.66
N PHE A 929 38.95 12.21 3.19
CA PHE A 929 40.18 11.60 2.67
C PHE A 929 39.90 10.28 1.96
N ILE A 930 40.93 9.77 1.28
CA ILE A 930 40.90 8.43 0.73
C ILE A 930 40.85 7.41 1.88
N GLY A 931 39.92 6.47 1.80
CA GLY A 931 39.74 5.46 2.82
C GLY A 931 39.27 4.15 2.21
N ARG A 932 38.70 3.29 3.05
CA ARG A 932 38.28 1.93 2.67
C ARG A 932 36.77 1.72 2.67
N ARG A 933 35.98 2.80 2.78
CA ARG A 933 34.51 2.73 2.82
C ARG A 933 33.86 2.09 1.58
N GLY A 934 34.52 2.16 0.43
CA GLY A 934 34.00 1.63 -0.84
C GLY A 934 32.78 2.41 -1.33
N ASP A 935 32.63 3.66 -0.91
CA ASP A 935 31.46 4.53 -1.07
C ASP A 935 31.57 5.51 -2.24
N CYS A 936 32.76 5.65 -2.85
CA CYS A 936 33.04 6.58 -3.93
C CYS A 936 32.93 8.07 -3.57
N SER A 937 32.99 8.41 -2.27
CA SER A 937 32.84 9.80 -1.80
C SER A 937 34.14 10.63 -1.87
N TYR A 938 35.30 10.05 -2.23
CA TYR A 938 36.55 10.80 -2.30
C TYR A 938 36.87 11.25 -3.73
N TYR A 939 36.95 12.56 -3.95
CA TYR A 939 37.36 13.13 -5.24
C TYR A 939 38.87 13.45 -5.26
N THR A 940 39.58 12.99 -6.29
CA THR A 940 41.06 13.11 -6.39
C THR A 940 41.56 14.47 -6.90
N GLY A 941 40.77 15.22 -7.68
CA GLY A 941 41.22 16.51 -8.25
C GLY A 941 42.45 16.42 -9.19
N ILE A 942 42.45 17.19 -10.27
CA ILE A 942 43.52 17.13 -11.30
C ILE A 942 44.85 17.78 -10.82
N GLU A 943 44.93 18.31 -9.59
CA GLU A 943 46.15 18.89 -9.03
C GLU A 943 47.04 17.89 -8.26
N ASP A 944 46.60 16.64 -8.06
CA ASP A 944 47.49 15.55 -7.61
C ASP A 944 48.39 15.06 -8.76
N LYS A 945 49.18 15.97 -9.32
CA LYS A 945 50.32 15.66 -10.21
C LYS A 945 51.40 14.82 -9.51
N TYR A 946 51.26 14.54 -8.21
CA TYR A 946 52.13 13.63 -7.47
C TYR A 946 51.69 12.16 -7.54
N LEU A 947 50.44 11.86 -7.92
CA LEU A 947 49.92 10.49 -7.95
C LEU A 947 49.94 9.83 -9.35
N GLN A 948 50.30 10.57 -10.42
CA GLN A 948 50.34 10.03 -11.78
C GLN A 948 51.73 9.60 -12.28
N ASP A 949 52.82 9.88 -11.56
CA ASP A 949 54.19 9.68 -12.07
C ASP A 949 55.10 8.84 -11.16
N THR A 950 54.54 8.16 -10.16
CA THR A 950 55.29 7.14 -9.42
C THR A 950 54.52 5.84 -9.35
N ASP A 951 55.27 4.77 -9.61
CA ASP A 951 54.91 3.36 -9.45
C ASP A 951 54.47 3.13 -7.98
N TYR A 952 53.22 3.47 -7.66
CA TYR A 952 52.64 3.40 -6.31
C TYR A 952 52.15 1.96 -6.07
N THR A 953 53.07 1.00 -6.12
CA THR A 953 52.80 -0.44 -5.92
C THR A 953 52.88 -0.87 -4.45
N ASP A 954 53.00 0.05 -3.49
CA ASP A 954 53.34 -0.28 -2.09
C ASP A 954 52.26 0.05 -1.05
N TYR A 955 51.04 0.40 -1.49
CA TYR A 955 49.86 0.21 -0.66
C TYR A 955 49.15 -1.05 -1.10
N THR A 956 49.22 -2.09 -0.26
CA THR A 956 48.32 -3.24 -0.29
C THR A 956 46.90 -2.83 0.12
N VAL A 957 46.34 -1.81 -0.53
CA VAL A 957 44.89 -1.63 -0.59
C VAL A 957 44.51 -2.25 -1.94
N PRO A 958 43.97 -3.47 -1.95
CA PRO A 958 43.56 -4.05 -3.21
C PRO A 958 42.51 -3.09 -3.81
N PRO A 959 42.57 -2.78 -5.12
CA PRO A 959 41.34 -2.43 -5.81
C PRO A 959 40.44 -3.64 -5.56
N VAL A 960 39.32 -3.43 -4.86
CA VAL A 960 38.33 -4.49 -4.72
C VAL A 960 37.80 -4.71 -6.14
N PHE A 961 38.37 -5.72 -6.81
CA PHE A 961 37.78 -6.43 -7.93
C PHE A 961 36.96 -7.58 -7.40
#